data_AF-F9D4A8-F1
#
_entry.id   AF-F9D4A8-F1
#
_cell.length_a   1.000
_cell.length_b   1.000
_cell.length_c   1.000
_cell.angle_alpha   90.00
_cell.angle_beta   90.00
_cell.angle_gamma   90.00
#
_symmetry.space_group_name_H-M   'P 1'
#
loop_
_entity.id
_entity.type
_entity.pdbx_description
1 polymer ?
#
loop_
_entity_poly.entity_id
_entity_poly.type
_entity_poly.pdbx_seq_one_letter_code
_entity_poly.pdbx_strand_id
1 'polypeptide(L)'
;MSERQRDIAHTRYDDGQWTNQSIEEHCLGVAALASGFAAEFHAAGWGKLCGWWHDIGKYALDFQHHILAASGQDVTIKDPGQVTHAVAGAVYAKEQLFQGGMYLPVAYCICGHHAGLHDYRSSGEANLEHHLTEVHVLDGIRELLGTTQIPLLEQPNIDREALHPMAWHLWIRMLYSCLVDADSLDTEKFMEEEDYEQRGKFASMAELKLRLDIFLQQFKSKESTSINQIRNNIQSLCRESGKGSRGIYTLTVPTGGGKTLSSMVWAMEHAKANKCQRIVIAIPYTSIVIQTANILKSIFGEDNVIEHHSSVDVDEEKNVKWKLATENWDAPIIVTTNVQLFESLYANKRSRCRKLHNIVNSILILDEVQMLPAVNLQPIVDVLRSLQRYFGVSILMTTATQPALSGIIGTGMAKFQGLESTEIVTDKMRLFEQLRRVDISFVKEKYTYNSLAEEICKYERVLCVVNTRRDAKMLFEAVHVKSNVPVVHLSKMMCQQHIMDKLDEVRLKLDHGEPIIVVSTQLIEAGVDIDFPVVYRAMAGLDSIAQAAGRCNREGRLERGQVVVFDFENARLRGQVRKAAEAADDMLQQGMDDFLSPCVTEAYFRDYYSKLDTTDEAKIAELLYVPTPNFATAARNFLLIKESNMTVFVPYGNQGKRYMEQLQHDGPSSWLFRKLQRYSVSIPLWQKEQIVALGAVEMGNDIYYLSDTTGYSKETGLFYDNPYLDDTIIL
;
A
#
# COMPACT_ATOMS: atom_id res chain seq x y z
N MET A 1 -8.26 8.63 -48.57
CA MET A 1 -8.73 9.56 -47.51
C MET A 1 -8.16 10.94 -47.78
N SER A 2 -8.99 11.99 -47.69
CA SER A 2 -8.52 13.39 -47.69
C SER A 2 -7.80 13.72 -46.36
N GLU A 3 -7.01 14.80 -46.30
CA GLU A 3 -6.33 15.23 -45.05
C GLU A 3 -7.32 15.41 -43.88
N ARG A 4 -8.52 15.94 -44.13
CA ARG A 4 -9.60 16.07 -43.13
C ARG A 4 -10.18 14.76 -42.62
N GLN A 5 -9.90 13.63 -43.26
CA GLN A 5 -10.35 12.31 -42.80
C GLN A 5 -9.32 11.64 -41.87
N ARG A 6 -8.09 12.16 -41.73
CA ARG A 6 -7.03 11.59 -40.89
C ARG A 6 -6.82 12.36 -39.59
N ASP A 7 -7.90 12.83 -39.00
CA ASP A 7 -7.89 13.70 -37.83
C ASP A 7 -8.95 13.29 -36.81
N ILE A 8 -8.97 11.99 -36.48
CA ILE A 8 -9.86 11.44 -35.45
C ILE A 8 -8.98 10.86 -34.34
N ALA A 9 -9.14 11.36 -33.11
CA ALA A 9 -8.56 10.76 -31.91
C ALA A 9 -9.54 9.81 -31.22
N HIS A 10 -10.79 10.25 -31.07
CA HIS A 10 -11.88 9.51 -30.44
C HIS A 10 -13.18 9.71 -31.21
N THR A 11 -14.07 8.74 -31.12
CA THR A 11 -15.39 8.80 -31.74
C THR A 11 -16.44 8.23 -30.79
N ARG A 12 -17.60 8.88 -30.74
CA ARG A 12 -18.75 8.50 -29.92
C ARG A 12 -20.00 8.48 -30.77
N TYR A 13 -20.92 7.55 -30.46
CA TYR A 13 -22.20 7.42 -31.14
C TYR A 13 -23.34 7.68 -30.17
N ASP A 14 -23.99 8.83 -30.31
CA ASP A 14 -25.19 9.19 -29.53
C ASP A 14 -26.30 9.65 -30.45
N ASP A 15 -27.55 9.42 -30.05
CA ASP A 15 -28.74 9.93 -30.74
C ASP A 15 -28.78 9.67 -32.26
N GLY A 16 -28.16 8.58 -32.70
CA GLY A 16 -28.10 8.18 -34.11
C GLY A 16 -27.02 8.89 -34.94
N GLN A 17 -26.10 9.65 -34.31
CA GLN A 17 -25.05 10.40 -34.98
C GLN A 17 -23.66 10.11 -34.41
N TRP A 18 -22.67 10.07 -35.30
CA TRP A 18 -21.26 9.98 -34.93
C TRP A 18 -20.70 11.38 -34.65
N THR A 19 -20.12 11.54 -33.45
CA THR A 19 -19.36 12.73 -33.08
C THR A 19 -17.89 12.34 -32.95
N ASN A 20 -16.99 13.10 -33.57
CA ASN A 20 -15.55 12.84 -33.53
C ASN A 20 -14.84 13.95 -32.78
N GLN A 21 -13.90 13.58 -31.93
CA GLN A 21 -12.90 14.48 -31.36
C GLN A 21 -11.67 14.48 -32.28
N SER A 22 -11.20 15.66 -32.68
CA SER A 22 -10.00 15.73 -33.52
C SER A 22 -8.73 15.40 -32.74
N ILE A 23 -7.65 15.04 -33.44
CA ILE A 23 -6.36 14.77 -32.78
C ILE A 23 -5.82 16.06 -32.17
N GLU A 24 -5.97 17.19 -32.85
CA GLU A 24 -5.57 18.49 -32.33
C GLU A 24 -6.35 18.87 -31.06
N GLU A 25 -7.67 18.71 -31.06
CA GLU A 25 -8.53 19.00 -29.89
C GLU A 25 -8.16 18.15 -28.68
N HIS A 26 -7.96 16.84 -28.88
CA HIS A 26 -7.56 15.93 -27.82
C HIS A 26 -6.17 16.26 -27.27
N CYS A 27 -5.17 16.40 -28.14
CA CYS A 27 -3.80 16.76 -27.72
C CYS A 27 -3.75 18.10 -26.98
N LEU A 28 -4.56 19.09 -27.39
CA LEU A 28 -4.71 20.38 -26.70
C LEU A 28 -5.29 20.21 -25.29
N GLY A 29 -6.37 19.44 -25.15
CA GLY A 29 -7.02 19.16 -23.87
C GLY A 29 -6.10 18.42 -22.90
N VAL A 30 -5.47 17.34 -23.37
CA VAL A 30 -4.48 16.57 -22.59
C VAL A 30 -3.28 17.45 -22.21
N ALA A 31 -2.76 18.27 -23.12
CA ALA A 31 -1.66 19.17 -22.82
C ALA A 31 -2.02 20.21 -21.76
N ALA A 32 -3.23 20.77 -21.80
CA ALA A 32 -3.70 21.74 -20.82
C ALA A 32 -3.80 21.10 -19.42
N LEU A 33 -4.42 19.93 -19.32
CA LEU A 33 -4.55 19.18 -18.06
C LEU A 33 -3.19 18.75 -17.52
N ALA A 34 -2.36 18.08 -18.34
CA ALA A 34 -1.05 17.60 -17.94
C ALA A 34 -0.12 18.75 -17.53
N SER A 35 -0.20 19.89 -18.21
CA SER A 35 0.54 21.10 -17.83
C SER A 35 0.08 21.66 -16.49
N GLY A 36 -1.23 21.69 -16.24
CA GLY A 36 -1.82 22.11 -14.96
C GLY A 36 -1.36 21.22 -13.80
N PHE A 37 -1.43 19.90 -13.95
CA PHE A 37 -0.96 18.96 -12.93
C PHE A 37 0.55 19.09 -12.69
N ALA A 38 1.34 19.22 -13.76
CA ALA A 38 2.79 19.32 -13.66
C ALA A 38 3.27 20.67 -13.10
N ALA A 39 2.44 21.72 -13.14
CA ALA A 39 2.76 23.03 -12.59
C ALA A 39 3.00 22.99 -11.07
N GLU A 40 2.31 22.10 -10.36
CA GLU A 40 2.40 21.94 -8.90
C GLU A 40 3.80 21.52 -8.41
N PHE A 41 4.64 20.97 -9.30
CA PHE A 41 6.04 20.63 -9.05
C PHE A 41 6.99 21.25 -10.10
N HIS A 42 6.63 22.43 -10.63
CA HIS A 42 7.46 23.24 -11.52
C HIS A 42 7.83 22.57 -12.86
N ALA A 43 6.97 21.69 -13.38
CA ALA A 43 7.19 20.96 -14.62
C ALA A 43 6.09 21.19 -15.68
N ALA A 44 5.38 22.32 -15.61
CA ALA A 44 4.26 22.65 -16.51
C ALA A 44 4.61 22.52 -18.00
N GLY A 45 5.81 22.96 -18.42
CA GLY A 45 6.28 22.85 -19.80
C GLY A 45 6.50 21.41 -20.25
N TRP A 46 6.98 20.55 -19.35
CA TRP A 46 7.15 19.11 -19.60
C TRP A 46 5.81 18.39 -19.75
N GLY A 47 4.85 18.69 -18.86
CA GLY A 47 3.49 18.15 -18.95
C GLY A 47 2.82 18.56 -20.27
N LYS A 48 2.98 19.83 -20.67
CA LYS A 48 2.46 20.34 -21.94
C LYS A 48 3.04 19.60 -23.15
N LEU A 49 4.36 19.39 -23.18
CA LEU A 49 5.05 18.63 -24.23
C LEU A 49 4.54 17.19 -24.33
N CYS A 50 4.43 16.51 -23.19
CA CYS A 50 3.91 15.15 -23.13
C CYS A 50 2.50 15.07 -23.72
N GLY A 51 1.58 15.95 -23.29
CA GLY A 51 0.20 15.94 -23.77
C GLY A 51 0.06 16.29 -25.26
N TRP A 52 0.84 17.25 -25.78
CA TRP A 52 0.78 17.62 -27.19
C TRP A 52 1.28 16.52 -28.14
N TRP A 53 2.26 15.74 -27.70
CA TRP A 53 2.99 14.84 -28.59
C TRP A 53 2.65 13.36 -28.40
N HIS A 54 1.92 12.98 -27.34
CA HIS A 54 1.69 11.57 -27.03
C HIS A 54 1.00 10.79 -28.14
N ASP A 55 0.07 11.44 -28.83
CA ASP A 55 -0.85 10.83 -29.80
C ASP A 55 -0.56 11.20 -31.26
N ILE A 56 0.61 11.78 -31.54
CA ILE A 56 1.03 12.11 -32.91
C ILE A 56 0.97 10.90 -33.86
N GLY A 57 1.19 9.68 -33.34
CA GLY A 57 1.08 8.47 -34.14
C GLY A 57 -0.32 8.18 -34.69
N LYS A 58 -1.38 8.78 -34.11
CA LYS A 58 -2.76 8.60 -34.57
C LYS A 58 -3.00 9.18 -35.97
N TYR A 59 -2.16 10.12 -36.43
CA TYR A 59 -2.20 10.64 -37.80
C TYR A 59 -1.84 9.59 -38.87
N ALA A 60 -1.24 8.46 -38.47
CA ALA A 60 -0.92 7.36 -39.39
C ALA A 60 -2.19 6.79 -40.04
N LEU A 61 -2.12 6.52 -41.35
CA LEU A 61 -3.27 6.00 -42.11
C LEU A 61 -3.83 4.70 -41.52
N ASP A 62 -2.94 3.78 -41.16
CA ASP A 62 -3.35 2.48 -40.60
C ASP A 62 -4.05 2.65 -39.24
N PHE A 63 -3.64 3.64 -38.43
CA PHE A 63 -4.32 3.93 -37.17
C PHE A 63 -5.72 4.53 -37.37
N GLN A 64 -5.87 5.44 -38.34
CA GLN A 64 -7.19 5.99 -38.66
C GLN A 64 -8.15 4.91 -39.21
N HIS A 65 -7.65 3.98 -40.02
CA HIS A 65 -8.43 2.80 -40.44
C HIS A 65 -8.84 1.92 -39.25
N HIS A 66 -7.94 1.72 -38.27
CA HIS A 66 -8.25 1.00 -37.05
C HIS A 66 -9.41 1.66 -36.27
N ILE A 67 -9.38 2.98 -36.05
CA ILE A 67 -10.47 3.71 -35.35
C ILE A 67 -11.80 3.53 -36.07
N LEU A 68 -11.85 3.75 -37.39
CA LEU A 68 -13.08 3.68 -38.17
C LEU A 68 -13.68 2.26 -38.21
N ALA A 69 -12.82 1.24 -38.30
CA ALA A 69 -13.24 -0.15 -38.28
C ALA A 69 -13.69 -0.60 -36.88
N ALA A 70 -12.92 -0.27 -35.84
CA ALA A 70 -13.20 -0.68 -34.46
C ALA A 70 -14.45 0.00 -33.87
N SER A 71 -14.70 1.26 -34.24
CA SER A 71 -15.94 1.96 -33.86
C SER A 71 -17.15 1.47 -34.64
N GLY A 72 -16.97 0.90 -35.83
CA GLY A 72 -18.06 0.58 -36.74
C GLY A 72 -18.60 1.80 -37.51
N GLN A 73 -17.90 2.94 -37.45
CA GLN A 73 -18.22 4.14 -38.22
C GLN A 73 -18.05 3.90 -39.72
N ASP A 74 -17.10 3.05 -40.13
CA ASP A 74 -16.98 2.57 -41.52
C ASP A 74 -16.79 1.05 -41.58
N VAL A 75 -17.91 0.35 -41.84
CA VAL A 75 -17.95 -1.11 -41.96
C VAL A 75 -17.27 -1.66 -43.22
N THR A 76 -16.82 -0.80 -44.14
CA THR A 76 -16.13 -1.21 -45.38
C THR A 76 -14.62 -1.33 -45.20
N ILE A 77 -14.07 -0.74 -44.14
CA ILE A 77 -12.64 -0.77 -43.83
C ILE A 77 -12.34 -2.03 -43.01
N LYS A 78 -11.32 -2.77 -43.45
CA LYS A 78 -10.80 -3.92 -42.69
C LYS A 78 -9.79 -3.41 -41.67
N ASP A 79 -10.00 -3.74 -40.39
CA ASP A 79 -9.06 -3.41 -39.31
C ASP A 79 -7.66 -3.98 -39.63
N PRO A 80 -6.62 -3.14 -39.72
CA PRO A 80 -5.24 -3.59 -39.94
C PRO A 80 -4.67 -4.39 -38.75
N GLY A 81 -5.35 -4.42 -37.60
CA GLY A 81 -4.93 -5.13 -36.40
C GLY A 81 -4.18 -4.23 -35.44
N GLN A 82 -3.22 -4.78 -34.69
CA GLN A 82 -2.52 -4.04 -33.65
C GLN A 82 -1.54 -3.02 -34.24
N VAL A 83 -1.92 -1.74 -34.25
CA VAL A 83 -1.09 -0.61 -34.71
C VAL A 83 -0.60 0.20 -33.50
N THR A 84 0.72 0.23 -33.29
CA THR A 84 1.33 0.96 -32.18
C THR A 84 1.55 2.44 -32.57
N HIS A 85 0.83 3.38 -31.94
CA HIS A 85 0.99 4.82 -32.24
C HIS A 85 1.94 5.55 -31.30
N ALA A 86 2.13 5.06 -30.07
CA ALA A 86 2.89 5.74 -29.02
C ALA A 86 4.38 5.97 -29.36
N VAL A 87 4.96 5.14 -30.23
CA VAL A 87 6.38 5.25 -30.62
C VAL A 87 6.65 6.53 -31.42
N ALA A 88 5.72 6.95 -32.28
CA ALA A 88 5.90 8.12 -33.14
C ALA A 88 6.13 9.41 -32.35
N GLY A 89 5.34 9.65 -31.31
CA GLY A 89 5.52 10.82 -30.44
C GLY A 89 6.86 10.82 -29.71
N ALA A 90 7.35 9.65 -29.27
CA ALA A 90 8.65 9.53 -28.60
C ALA A 90 9.83 9.78 -29.56
N VAL A 91 9.77 9.24 -30.78
CA VAL A 91 10.75 9.51 -31.84
C VAL A 91 10.75 11.00 -32.21
N TYR A 92 9.57 11.60 -32.36
CA TYR A 92 9.43 13.03 -32.63
C TYR A 92 10.06 13.88 -31.51
N ALA A 93 9.80 13.54 -30.24
CA ALA A 93 10.41 14.22 -29.10
C ALA A 93 11.94 14.15 -29.13
N LYS A 94 12.50 13.00 -29.54
CA LYS A 94 13.96 12.85 -29.73
C LYS A 94 14.49 13.74 -30.84
N GLU A 95 13.82 13.81 -32.00
CA GLU A 95 14.24 14.70 -33.10
C GLU A 95 14.24 16.18 -32.68
N GLN A 96 13.18 16.64 -32.01
CA GLN A 96 13.01 18.06 -31.65
C GLN A 96 13.87 18.50 -30.45
N LEU A 97 14.12 17.61 -29.49
CA LEU A 97 14.82 17.93 -28.24
C LEU A 97 16.27 17.39 -28.20
N PHE A 98 16.79 16.88 -29.33
CA PHE A 98 18.10 16.22 -29.40
C PHE A 98 19.25 17.10 -28.89
N GLN A 99 19.27 18.38 -29.31
CA GLN A 99 20.39 19.31 -29.04
C GLN A 99 20.62 19.60 -27.54
N GLY A 100 19.67 19.25 -26.67
CA GLY A 100 19.80 19.41 -25.20
C GLY A 100 20.05 18.10 -24.43
N GLY A 101 19.90 16.92 -25.04
CA GLY A 101 19.90 15.62 -24.34
C GLY A 101 18.70 15.43 -23.40
N MET A 102 17.65 16.20 -23.61
CA MET A 102 16.51 16.39 -22.70
C MET A 102 15.23 15.68 -23.16
N TYR A 103 15.31 14.87 -24.22
CA TYR A 103 14.15 14.16 -24.77
C TYR A 103 13.71 12.96 -23.92
N LEU A 104 14.60 12.37 -23.10
CA LEU A 104 14.34 11.10 -22.42
C LEU A 104 13.08 11.12 -21.53
N PRO A 105 12.83 12.11 -20.66
CA PRO A 105 11.61 12.14 -19.85
C PRO A 105 10.33 12.11 -20.68
N VAL A 106 10.28 12.92 -21.73
CA VAL A 106 9.12 13.00 -22.64
C VAL A 106 8.97 11.70 -23.40
N ALA A 107 10.07 11.14 -23.92
CA ALA A 107 10.08 9.88 -24.64
C ALA A 107 9.61 8.71 -23.76
N TYR A 108 10.05 8.60 -22.50
CA TYR A 108 9.55 7.60 -21.56
C TYR A 108 8.04 7.73 -21.34
N CYS A 109 7.57 8.95 -21.07
CA CYS A 109 6.16 9.18 -20.76
C CYS A 109 5.27 8.84 -21.96
N ILE A 110 5.63 9.35 -23.14
CA ILE A 110 4.90 9.14 -24.38
C ILE A 110 4.96 7.67 -24.82
N CYS A 111 6.15 7.06 -24.92
CA CYS A 111 6.23 5.67 -25.36
C CYS A 111 5.44 4.73 -24.42
N GLY A 112 5.42 5.04 -23.13
CA GLY A 112 4.77 4.22 -22.11
C GLY A 112 3.30 4.51 -21.81
N HIS A 113 2.64 5.50 -22.44
CA HIS A 113 1.30 5.95 -22.00
C HIS A 113 0.21 4.87 -22.07
N HIS A 114 0.38 3.85 -22.92
CA HIS A 114 -0.45 2.63 -22.92
C HIS A 114 0.24 1.40 -22.31
N ALA A 115 1.49 1.12 -22.69
CA ALA A 115 2.18 -0.12 -22.29
C ALA A 115 2.78 -0.09 -20.88
N GLY A 116 2.89 1.09 -20.28
CA GLY A 116 3.69 1.36 -19.08
C GLY A 116 5.10 1.86 -19.40
N LEU A 117 5.75 2.48 -18.43
CA LEU A 117 7.13 2.91 -18.55
C LEU A 117 8.05 1.72 -18.83
N HIS A 118 8.84 1.84 -19.89
CA HIS A 118 9.74 0.80 -20.39
C HIS A 118 11.06 0.78 -19.62
N ASP A 119 11.79 -0.33 -19.74
CA ASP A 119 13.22 -0.31 -19.48
C ASP A 119 13.94 0.46 -20.59
N TYR A 120 15.06 1.13 -20.27
CA TYR A 120 15.87 1.76 -21.31
C TYR A 120 16.47 0.69 -22.22
N ARG A 121 17.08 -0.31 -21.60
CA ARG A 121 17.70 -1.48 -22.21
C ARG A 121 17.24 -2.73 -21.48
N SER A 122 16.80 -3.72 -22.23
CA SER A 122 16.46 -5.06 -21.73
C SER A 122 16.75 -6.09 -22.81
N SER A 123 16.70 -7.39 -22.49
CA SER A 123 16.83 -8.45 -23.48
C SER A 123 15.61 -8.46 -24.42
N GLY A 124 15.81 -8.11 -25.69
CA GLY A 124 14.77 -8.06 -26.73
C GLY A 124 14.52 -6.65 -27.27
N GLU A 125 13.53 -6.50 -28.16
CA GLU A 125 13.25 -5.24 -28.89
C GLU A 125 12.22 -4.34 -28.19
N ALA A 126 11.55 -4.81 -27.13
CA ALA A 126 10.52 -4.07 -26.39
C ALA A 126 11.10 -3.10 -25.33
N ASN A 127 12.07 -2.27 -25.72
CA ASN A 127 12.74 -1.29 -24.85
C ASN A 127 12.78 0.11 -25.49
N LEU A 128 12.94 1.14 -24.66
CA LEU A 128 12.87 2.53 -25.15
C LEU A 128 13.99 2.84 -26.16
N GLU A 129 15.21 2.33 -25.96
CA GLU A 129 16.32 2.60 -26.87
C GLU A 129 16.02 2.12 -28.29
N HIS A 130 15.49 0.90 -28.42
CA HIS A 130 15.09 0.33 -29.71
C HIS A 130 13.97 1.15 -30.36
N HIS A 131 12.90 1.46 -29.62
CA HIS A 131 11.78 2.27 -30.12
C HIS A 131 12.23 3.63 -30.65
N LEU A 132 13.22 4.24 -30.01
CA LEU A 132 13.80 5.51 -30.44
C LEU A 132 14.67 5.43 -31.71
N THR A 133 14.91 4.24 -32.26
CA THR A 133 15.57 4.03 -33.56
C THR A 133 14.59 3.81 -34.71
N GLU A 134 13.29 3.64 -34.41
CA GLU A 134 12.24 3.37 -35.39
C GLU A 134 11.81 4.66 -36.13
N VAL A 135 12.75 5.40 -36.74
CA VAL A 135 12.48 6.72 -37.34
C VAL A 135 11.42 6.67 -38.45
N HIS A 136 11.26 5.50 -39.09
CA HIS A 136 10.28 5.25 -40.14
C HIS A 136 8.81 5.40 -39.68
N VAL A 137 8.52 5.35 -38.38
CA VAL A 137 7.16 5.55 -37.85
C VAL A 137 6.62 6.97 -38.09
N LEU A 138 7.51 7.93 -38.41
CA LEU A 138 7.13 9.29 -38.76
C LEU A 138 6.89 9.48 -40.27
N ASP A 139 7.16 8.46 -41.09
CA ASP A 139 6.95 8.53 -42.53
C ASP A 139 5.44 8.70 -42.83
N GLY A 140 5.10 9.70 -43.65
CA GLY A 140 3.70 10.05 -43.95
C GLY A 140 2.96 10.83 -42.85
N ILE A 141 3.52 10.93 -41.63
CA ILE A 141 3.01 11.82 -40.57
C ILE A 141 3.67 13.21 -40.65
N ARG A 142 4.97 13.26 -41.01
CA ARG A 142 5.76 14.52 -41.08
C ARG A 142 5.12 15.65 -41.88
N GLU A 143 4.50 15.33 -43.02
CA GLU A 143 3.83 16.33 -43.86
C GLU A 143 2.64 16.96 -43.13
N LEU A 144 1.89 16.15 -42.36
CA LEU A 144 0.77 16.62 -41.53
C LEU A 144 1.28 17.45 -40.35
N LEU A 145 2.36 17.03 -39.67
CA LEU A 145 2.93 17.81 -38.56
C LEU A 145 3.44 19.20 -38.99
N GLY A 146 3.82 19.36 -40.26
CA GLY A 146 4.23 20.66 -40.83
C GLY A 146 3.07 21.59 -41.17
N THR A 147 1.85 21.06 -41.32
CA THR A 147 0.62 21.84 -41.58
C THR A 147 -0.21 22.09 -40.32
N THR A 148 -0.12 21.22 -39.32
CA THR A 148 -0.72 21.42 -37.99
C THR A 148 0.08 22.44 -37.17
N GLN A 149 -0.60 23.31 -36.41
CA GLN A 149 0.07 24.25 -35.49
C GLN A 149 0.58 23.53 -34.23
N ILE A 150 1.47 22.54 -34.38
CA ILE A 150 2.15 21.95 -33.22
C ILE A 150 3.16 22.99 -32.74
N PRO A 151 2.99 23.59 -31.55
CA PRO A 151 3.91 24.61 -31.08
C PRO A 151 5.29 23.97 -30.92
N LEU A 152 6.32 24.55 -31.57
CA LEU A 152 7.70 24.34 -31.15
C LEU A 152 7.81 24.92 -29.73
N LEU A 153 7.60 24.07 -28.74
CA LEU A 153 7.76 24.45 -27.35
C LEU A 153 9.26 24.54 -27.08
N GLU A 154 9.70 25.67 -26.51
CA GLU A 154 11.08 25.81 -26.04
C GLU A 154 11.42 24.63 -25.11
N GLN A 155 12.66 24.16 -25.19
CA GLN A 155 13.13 23.09 -24.30
C GLN A 155 12.91 23.56 -22.85
N PRO A 156 12.12 22.83 -22.04
CA PRO A 156 11.84 23.31 -20.71
C PRO A 156 13.12 23.21 -19.89
N ASN A 157 13.44 24.27 -19.15
CA ASN A 157 14.62 24.29 -18.31
C ASN A 157 14.42 23.29 -17.16
N ILE A 158 15.33 22.31 -17.01
CA ILE A 158 15.49 21.61 -15.75
C ILE A 158 16.68 22.25 -15.08
N ASP A 159 16.48 22.72 -13.86
CA ASP A 159 17.60 22.99 -12.97
C ASP A 159 18.27 21.63 -12.67
N ARG A 160 19.28 21.27 -13.49
CA ARG A 160 19.99 19.99 -13.39
C ARG A 160 20.79 19.88 -12.10
N GLU A 161 21.11 21.01 -11.45
CA GLU A 161 21.73 21.02 -10.12
C GLU A 161 20.70 20.80 -9.00
N ALA A 162 19.41 21.05 -9.27
CA ALA A 162 18.35 20.86 -8.29
C ALA A 162 17.95 19.39 -8.10
N LEU A 163 17.84 18.57 -9.16
CA LEU A 163 17.29 17.21 -9.03
C LEU A 163 18.38 16.13 -8.81
N HIS A 164 18.46 15.60 -7.60
CA HIS A 164 19.39 14.51 -7.26
C HIS A 164 19.10 13.23 -8.09
N PRO A 165 20.10 12.42 -8.50
CA PRO A 165 19.91 11.19 -9.27
C PRO A 165 18.85 10.23 -8.70
N MET A 166 18.76 10.15 -7.37
CA MET A 166 17.75 9.34 -6.67
C MET A 166 16.30 9.78 -6.92
N ALA A 167 16.06 11.04 -7.27
CA ALA A 167 14.73 11.58 -7.52
C ALA A 167 14.35 11.58 -9.01
N TRP A 168 15.31 11.31 -9.91
CA TRP A 168 15.12 11.34 -11.36
C TRP A 168 13.98 10.42 -11.83
N HIS A 169 14.03 9.16 -11.40
CA HIS A 169 13.01 8.18 -11.76
C HIS A 169 11.62 8.53 -11.20
N LEU A 170 11.56 9.21 -10.05
CA LEU A 170 10.29 9.60 -9.42
C LEU A 170 9.69 10.79 -10.17
N TRP A 171 10.53 11.75 -10.56
CA TRP A 171 10.10 12.90 -11.36
C TRP A 171 9.55 12.48 -12.74
N ILE A 172 10.21 11.55 -13.43
CA ILE A 172 9.66 10.96 -14.67
C ILE A 172 8.31 10.27 -14.40
N ARG A 173 8.17 9.51 -13.30
CA ARG A 173 6.89 8.88 -12.93
C ARG A 173 5.78 9.90 -12.62
N MET A 174 6.11 11.03 -12.00
CA MET A 174 5.15 12.10 -11.73
C MET A 174 4.68 12.76 -13.03
N LEU A 175 5.59 13.00 -13.99
CA LEU A 175 5.21 13.46 -15.33
C LEU A 175 4.36 12.43 -16.08
N TYR A 176 4.75 11.17 -16.02
CA TYR A 176 4.00 10.08 -16.61
C TYR A 176 2.59 10.00 -16.02
N SER A 177 2.47 10.12 -14.70
CA SER A 177 1.20 10.19 -13.99
C SER A 177 0.32 11.34 -14.47
N CYS A 178 0.89 12.54 -14.65
CA CYS A 178 0.16 13.70 -15.20
C CYS A 178 -0.36 13.41 -16.61
N LEU A 179 0.48 12.84 -17.49
CA LEU A 179 0.09 12.51 -18.86
C LEU A 179 -1.05 11.49 -18.88
N VAL A 180 -0.90 10.37 -18.18
CA VAL A 180 -1.89 9.29 -18.28
C VAL A 180 -3.22 9.64 -17.63
N ASP A 181 -3.22 10.48 -16.59
CA ASP A 181 -4.47 10.97 -16.00
C ASP A 181 -5.12 12.03 -16.89
N ALA A 182 -4.33 12.93 -17.48
CA ALA A 182 -4.84 13.91 -18.44
C ALA A 182 -5.48 13.25 -19.66
N ASP A 183 -4.83 12.23 -20.25
CA ASP A 183 -5.37 11.43 -21.35
C ASP A 183 -6.69 10.75 -20.96
N SER A 184 -6.74 10.13 -19.77
CA SER A 184 -7.97 9.53 -19.25
C SER A 184 -9.09 10.56 -19.06
N LEU A 185 -8.79 11.71 -18.45
CA LEU A 185 -9.78 12.73 -18.11
C LEU A 185 -10.32 13.46 -19.34
N ASP A 186 -9.48 13.70 -20.35
CA ASP A 186 -9.93 14.31 -21.61
C ASP A 186 -10.81 13.33 -22.40
N THR A 187 -10.40 12.06 -22.48
CA THR A 187 -11.23 10.99 -23.07
C THR A 187 -12.55 10.84 -22.33
N GLU A 188 -12.53 10.80 -21.00
CA GLU A 188 -13.75 10.70 -20.17
C GLU A 188 -14.67 11.90 -20.39
N LYS A 189 -14.13 13.12 -20.44
CA LYS A 189 -14.92 14.33 -20.74
C LYS A 189 -15.63 14.24 -22.09
N PHE A 190 -14.96 13.67 -23.11
CA PHE A 190 -15.56 13.49 -24.43
C PHE A 190 -16.55 12.30 -24.48
N MET A 191 -16.23 11.20 -23.80
CA MET A 191 -17.03 9.96 -23.89
C MET A 191 -18.21 9.96 -22.91
N GLU A 192 -18.01 10.41 -21.67
CA GLU A 192 -18.86 10.24 -20.50
C GLU A 192 -18.96 11.57 -19.70
N GLU A 193 -19.51 12.61 -20.33
CA GLU A 193 -19.55 13.97 -19.76
C GLU A 193 -20.20 14.04 -18.36
N GLU A 194 -21.26 13.26 -18.13
CA GLU A 194 -21.96 13.21 -16.83
C GLU A 194 -21.07 12.68 -15.68
N ASP A 195 -20.16 11.74 -15.96
CA ASP A 195 -19.24 11.19 -14.97
C ASP A 195 -18.11 12.17 -14.66
N TYR A 196 -17.60 12.85 -15.70
CA TYR A 196 -16.60 13.91 -15.57
C TYR A 196 -17.11 15.05 -14.66
N GLU A 197 -18.36 15.47 -14.84
CA GLU A 197 -18.99 16.52 -14.01
C GLU A 197 -19.18 16.15 -12.54
N GLN A 198 -19.14 14.86 -12.18
CA GLN A 198 -19.26 14.41 -10.80
C GLN A 198 -17.94 14.48 -10.02
N ARG A 199 -16.79 14.59 -10.71
CA ARG A 199 -15.46 14.65 -10.09
C ARG A 199 -15.24 15.93 -9.26
N GLY A 200 -14.33 15.85 -8.29
CA GLY A 200 -13.85 17.01 -7.53
C GLY A 200 -14.85 17.65 -6.55
N LYS A 201 -16.09 17.17 -6.45
CA LYS A 201 -17.12 17.68 -5.53
C LYS A 201 -16.87 17.22 -4.07
N PHE A 202 -15.78 17.67 -3.47
CA PHE A 202 -15.39 17.33 -2.09
C PHE A 202 -15.43 18.55 -1.15
N ALA A 203 -15.55 18.31 0.15
CA ALA A 203 -15.41 19.37 1.14
C ALA A 203 -13.96 19.86 1.20
N SER A 204 -13.79 21.16 1.43
CA SER A 204 -12.48 21.78 1.60
C SER A 204 -11.79 21.32 2.89
N MET A 205 -10.45 21.36 2.92
CA MET A 205 -9.68 21.04 4.14
C MET A 205 -10.08 21.89 5.36
N ALA A 206 -10.54 23.13 5.13
CA ALA A 206 -11.04 24.00 6.20
C ALA A 206 -12.36 23.49 6.81
N GLU A 207 -13.30 23.02 5.97
CA GLU A 207 -14.56 22.42 6.42
C GLU A 207 -14.32 21.09 7.13
N LEU A 208 -13.42 20.25 6.60
CA LEU A 208 -13.06 18.98 7.22
C LEU A 208 -12.42 19.19 8.60
N LYS A 209 -11.55 20.20 8.74
CA LYS A 209 -10.99 20.59 10.05
C LYS A 209 -12.09 20.98 11.04
N LEU A 210 -13.09 21.74 10.62
CA LEU A 210 -14.20 22.13 11.49
C LEU A 210 -14.98 20.89 11.99
N ARG A 211 -15.24 19.92 11.12
CA ARG A 211 -15.88 18.64 11.50
C ARG A 211 -15.06 17.89 12.55
N LEU A 212 -13.74 17.83 12.39
CA LEU A 212 -12.84 17.23 13.38
C LEU A 212 -12.90 17.96 14.73
N ASP A 213 -12.84 19.30 14.73
CA ASP A 213 -12.89 20.08 15.96
C ASP A 213 -14.23 19.90 16.70
N ILE A 214 -15.37 19.80 15.99
CA ILE A 214 -16.69 19.49 16.58
C ILE A 214 -16.68 18.08 17.20
N PHE A 215 -16.20 17.07 16.49
CA PHE A 215 -16.10 15.70 16.99
C PHE A 215 -15.27 15.62 18.28
N LEU A 216 -14.11 16.30 18.32
CA LEU A 216 -13.24 16.33 19.49
C LEU A 216 -13.89 17.04 20.69
N GLN A 217 -14.72 18.06 20.47
CA GLN A 217 -15.46 18.72 21.56
C GLN A 217 -16.48 17.79 22.21
N GLN A 218 -17.19 16.97 21.44
CA GLN A 218 -18.15 15.98 21.95
C GLN A 218 -17.46 14.88 22.77
N PHE A 219 -16.21 14.56 22.47
CA PHE A 219 -15.41 13.58 23.22
C PHE A 219 -14.89 14.13 24.55
N LYS A 220 -14.56 15.42 24.62
CA LYS A 220 -14.07 16.06 25.86
C LYS A 220 -15.13 16.13 26.98
N SER A 221 -16.43 16.01 26.65
CA SER A 221 -17.51 16.05 27.64
C SER A 221 -17.79 14.73 28.37
N LYS A 222 -17.08 13.63 28.05
CA LYS A 222 -17.22 12.33 28.73
C LYS A 222 -16.01 12.06 29.63
N GLU A 223 -16.23 12.03 30.94
CA GLU A 223 -15.34 11.65 32.06
C GLU A 223 -13.82 11.93 31.96
N SER A 224 -13.30 12.70 32.92
CA SER A 224 -11.88 13.04 33.03
C SER A 224 -11.04 11.91 33.65
N THR A 225 -10.72 10.88 32.87
CA THR A 225 -9.72 9.87 33.26
C THR A 225 -8.29 10.42 33.07
N SER A 226 -7.31 9.86 33.79
CA SER A 226 -5.88 10.20 33.62
C SER A 226 -5.40 9.97 32.17
N ILE A 227 -5.89 8.91 31.52
CA ILE A 227 -5.61 8.59 30.11
C ILE A 227 -6.16 9.68 29.18
N ASN A 228 -7.38 10.18 29.42
CA ASN A 228 -7.95 11.26 28.62
C ASN A 228 -7.15 12.57 28.76
N GLN A 229 -6.56 12.85 29.92
CA GLN A 229 -5.65 13.99 30.09
C GLN A 229 -4.37 13.83 29.26
N ILE A 230 -3.76 12.64 29.26
CA ILE A 230 -2.58 12.34 28.43
C ILE A 230 -2.90 12.50 26.94
N ARG A 231 -4.03 11.93 26.47
CA ARG A 231 -4.50 12.08 25.09
C ARG A 231 -4.71 13.54 24.70
N ASN A 232 -5.32 14.34 25.58
CA ASN A 232 -5.51 15.78 25.36
C ASN A 232 -4.17 16.54 25.28
N ASN A 233 -3.18 16.16 26.10
CA ASN A 233 -1.84 16.73 26.05
C ASN A 233 -1.16 16.42 24.71
N ILE A 234 -1.17 15.15 24.27
CA ILE A 234 -0.62 14.73 22.96
C ILE A 234 -1.30 15.51 21.83
N GLN A 235 -2.64 15.60 21.83
CA GLN A 235 -3.37 16.38 20.82
C GLN A 235 -2.99 17.87 20.82
N SER A 236 -2.67 18.45 21.98
CA SER A 236 -2.23 19.83 22.08
C SER A 236 -0.83 20.02 21.49
N LEU A 237 0.09 19.09 21.74
CA LEU A 237 1.41 19.06 21.11
C LEU A 237 1.30 18.90 19.58
N CYS A 238 0.44 17.99 19.12
CA CYS A 238 0.14 17.81 17.69
C CYS A 238 -0.42 19.09 17.05
N ARG A 239 -1.31 19.81 17.75
CA ARG A 239 -1.90 21.06 17.26
C ARG A 239 -0.86 22.18 17.13
N GLU A 240 0.08 22.26 18.08
CA GLU A 240 1.14 23.27 18.03
C GLU A 240 2.18 22.92 16.96
N SER A 241 2.69 21.68 16.96
CA SER A 241 3.65 21.20 15.96
C SER A 241 3.09 21.23 14.54
N GLY A 242 1.77 21.01 14.37
CA GLY A 242 1.09 21.11 13.08
C GLY A 242 1.26 22.46 12.40
N LYS A 243 1.48 23.55 13.17
CA LYS A 243 1.72 24.90 12.61
C LYS A 243 3.12 25.07 11.99
N GLY A 244 4.00 24.08 12.14
CA GLY A 244 5.35 24.09 11.59
C GLY A 244 5.39 24.09 10.06
N SER A 245 6.57 24.35 9.51
CA SER A 245 6.82 24.32 8.06
C SER A 245 6.79 22.89 7.51
N ARG A 246 6.57 22.74 6.19
CA ARG A 246 6.67 21.44 5.51
C ARG A 246 7.97 20.71 5.84
N GLY A 247 7.88 19.41 6.10
CA GLY A 247 9.02 18.60 6.54
C GLY A 247 8.63 17.17 6.90
N ILE A 248 9.57 16.46 7.51
CA ILE A 248 9.36 15.10 8.04
C ILE A 248 9.26 15.19 9.56
N TYR A 249 8.19 14.62 10.10
CA TYR A 249 7.85 14.62 11.51
C TYR A 249 7.67 13.20 12.00
N THR A 250 7.96 12.97 13.28
CA THR A 250 7.66 11.70 13.96
C THR A 250 6.77 11.93 15.16
N LEU A 251 5.79 11.05 15.35
CA LEU A 251 4.92 10.98 16.52
C LEU A 251 5.12 9.63 17.21
N THR A 252 6.00 9.62 18.20
CA THR A 252 6.28 8.43 19.01
C THR A 252 5.35 8.40 20.22
N VAL A 253 4.32 7.54 20.17
CA VAL A 253 3.27 7.46 21.20
C VAL A 253 2.97 5.98 21.50
N PRO A 254 3.05 5.56 22.78
CA PRO A 254 2.70 4.20 23.18
C PRO A 254 1.28 3.79 22.77
N THR A 255 1.03 2.47 22.69
CA THR A 255 -0.31 1.93 22.43
C THR A 255 -1.33 2.48 23.43
N GLY A 256 -2.54 2.77 22.95
CA GLY A 256 -3.60 3.40 23.77
C GLY A 256 -3.52 4.92 23.89
N GLY A 257 -2.41 5.56 23.46
CA GLY A 257 -2.23 7.03 23.50
C GLY A 257 -3.03 7.83 22.46
N GLY A 258 -3.86 7.18 21.64
CA GLY A 258 -4.73 7.86 20.66
C GLY A 258 -4.00 8.37 19.40
N LYS A 259 -3.07 7.56 18.86
CA LYS A 259 -2.26 7.88 17.67
C LYS A 259 -3.08 8.38 16.48
N THR A 260 -4.11 7.62 16.08
CA THR A 260 -4.92 7.92 14.89
C THR A 260 -5.59 9.30 14.95
N LEU A 261 -6.22 9.66 16.07
CA LEU A 261 -6.85 10.98 16.19
C LEU A 261 -5.80 12.09 16.34
N SER A 262 -4.70 11.84 17.04
CA SER A 262 -3.64 12.83 17.25
C SER A 262 -2.89 13.13 15.94
N SER A 263 -2.64 12.12 15.11
CA SER A 263 -2.05 12.30 13.78
C SER A 263 -2.98 13.09 12.85
N MET A 264 -4.29 12.85 12.92
CA MET A 264 -5.27 13.66 12.17
C MET A 264 -5.36 15.11 12.66
N VAL A 265 -5.25 15.35 13.97
CA VAL A 265 -5.16 16.73 14.51
C VAL A 265 -3.93 17.45 13.95
N TRP A 266 -2.77 16.80 13.99
CA TRP A 266 -1.55 17.36 13.40
C TRP A 266 -1.75 17.63 11.90
N ALA A 267 -2.23 16.65 11.15
CA ALA A 267 -2.38 16.75 9.70
C ALA A 267 -3.34 17.86 9.27
N MET A 268 -4.46 18.05 9.98
CA MET A 268 -5.42 19.11 9.67
C MET A 268 -4.87 20.51 9.97
N GLU A 269 -4.14 20.69 11.07
CA GLU A 269 -3.48 21.96 11.37
C GLU A 269 -2.35 22.24 10.37
N HIS A 270 -1.58 21.21 10.01
CA HIS A 270 -0.52 21.31 9.03
C HIS A 270 -1.01 21.62 7.62
N ALA A 271 -2.12 20.99 7.22
CA ALA A 271 -2.77 21.26 5.94
C ALA A 271 -3.24 22.71 5.86
N LYS A 272 -3.83 23.22 6.94
CA LYS A 272 -4.24 24.62 7.03
C LYS A 272 -3.05 25.58 6.97
N ALA A 273 -1.98 25.31 7.71
CA ALA A 273 -0.80 26.18 7.78
C ALA A 273 -0.02 26.21 6.45
N ASN A 274 0.08 25.07 5.76
CA ASN A 274 0.92 24.89 4.58
C ASN A 274 0.12 24.76 3.26
N LYS A 275 -1.19 25.03 3.30
CA LYS A 275 -2.13 24.91 2.18
C LYS A 275 -2.05 23.55 1.47
N CYS A 276 -1.91 22.48 2.24
CA CYS A 276 -1.89 21.13 1.67
C CYS A 276 -3.29 20.77 1.17
N GLN A 277 -3.35 20.11 0.03
CA GLN A 277 -4.62 19.81 -0.64
C GLN A 277 -5.26 18.51 -0.14
N ARG A 278 -4.46 17.62 0.44
CA ARG A 278 -4.84 16.22 0.67
C ARG A 278 -4.06 15.60 1.82
N ILE A 279 -4.65 14.57 2.44
CA ILE A 279 -4.02 13.70 3.43
C ILE A 279 -4.09 12.26 2.90
N VAL A 280 -2.94 11.61 2.75
CA VAL A 280 -2.80 10.20 2.41
C VAL A 280 -2.30 9.46 3.65
N ILE A 281 -3.01 8.41 4.07
CA ILE A 281 -2.70 7.61 5.26
C ILE A 281 -2.38 6.20 4.79
N ALA A 282 -1.13 5.78 4.96
CA ALA A 282 -0.70 4.42 4.66
C ALA A 282 -0.58 3.61 5.94
N ILE A 283 -1.28 2.48 5.98
CA ILE A 283 -1.38 1.58 7.14
C ILE A 283 -0.79 0.22 6.73
N PRO A 284 0.01 -0.46 7.56
CA PRO A 284 0.68 -1.70 7.16
C PRO A 284 -0.28 -2.87 6.93
N TYR A 285 -1.31 -3.01 7.77
CA TYR A 285 -2.21 -4.17 7.74
C TYR A 285 -3.59 -3.82 7.20
N THR A 286 -4.08 -4.60 6.24
CA THR A 286 -5.42 -4.44 5.66
C THR A 286 -6.55 -4.57 6.69
N SER A 287 -6.37 -5.35 7.76
CA SER A 287 -7.36 -5.52 8.82
C SER A 287 -7.66 -4.23 9.58
N ILE A 288 -6.69 -3.31 9.71
CA ILE A 288 -6.85 -2.01 10.38
C ILE A 288 -7.47 -0.96 9.47
N VAL A 289 -7.23 -1.10 8.16
CA VAL A 289 -7.61 -0.09 7.16
C VAL A 289 -9.11 0.18 7.20
N ILE A 290 -9.94 -0.87 7.17
CA ILE A 290 -11.40 -0.75 7.22
C ILE A 290 -11.86 -0.05 8.51
N GLN A 291 -11.32 -0.46 9.66
CA GLN A 291 -11.69 0.15 10.95
C GLN A 291 -11.32 1.64 10.99
N THR A 292 -10.11 1.97 10.53
CA THR A 292 -9.63 3.36 10.50
C THR A 292 -10.44 4.19 9.51
N ALA A 293 -10.70 3.66 8.31
CA ALA A 293 -11.52 4.31 7.30
C ALA A 293 -12.93 4.61 7.84
N ASN A 294 -13.58 3.66 8.51
CA ASN A 294 -14.91 3.86 9.10
C ASN A 294 -14.93 4.95 10.19
N ILE A 295 -13.90 5.00 11.05
CA ILE A 295 -13.76 6.08 12.04
C ILE A 295 -13.64 7.42 11.32
N LEU A 296 -12.78 7.52 10.31
CA LEU A 296 -12.58 8.77 9.57
C LEU A 296 -13.83 9.18 8.78
N LYS A 297 -14.52 8.24 8.15
CA LYS A 297 -15.81 8.46 7.46
C LYS A 297 -16.88 9.00 8.40
N SER A 298 -16.96 8.50 9.63
CA SER A 298 -17.89 9.01 10.64
C SER A 298 -17.62 10.48 11.04
N ILE A 299 -16.38 10.94 10.91
CA ILE A 299 -15.97 12.31 11.26
C ILE A 299 -16.08 13.23 10.03
N PHE A 300 -15.58 12.79 8.89
CA PHE A 300 -15.36 13.62 7.71
C PHE A 300 -16.45 13.44 6.64
N GLY A 301 -17.34 12.46 6.79
CA GLY A 301 -18.36 12.07 5.82
C GLY A 301 -17.83 11.03 4.82
N GLU A 302 -18.70 10.09 4.44
CA GLU A 302 -18.40 8.98 3.53
C GLU A 302 -17.76 9.45 2.21
N ASP A 303 -18.25 10.55 1.63
CA ASP A 303 -17.79 11.04 0.33
C ASP A 303 -16.38 11.64 0.35
N ASN A 304 -15.82 11.97 1.51
CA ASN A 304 -14.52 12.67 1.62
C ASN A 304 -13.36 11.72 1.98
N VAL A 305 -13.66 10.45 2.28
CA VAL A 305 -12.68 9.47 2.73
C VAL A 305 -12.71 8.25 1.82
N ILE A 306 -11.60 8.04 1.09
CA ILE A 306 -11.44 6.89 0.20
C ILE A 306 -10.60 5.82 0.85
N GLU A 307 -11.02 4.58 0.67
CA GLU A 307 -10.31 3.39 1.10
C GLU A 307 -9.77 2.68 -0.14
N HIS A 308 -8.45 2.58 -0.28
CA HIS A 308 -7.84 1.96 -1.45
C HIS A 308 -6.87 0.86 -1.01
N HIS A 309 -7.34 -0.38 -1.00
CA HIS A 309 -6.51 -1.58 -0.83
C HIS A 309 -7.07 -2.76 -1.66
N SER A 310 -6.31 -3.86 -1.74
CA SER A 310 -6.59 -5.02 -2.58
C SER A 310 -7.88 -5.80 -2.24
N SER A 311 -8.58 -5.46 -1.16
CA SER A 311 -9.74 -6.19 -0.63
C SER A 311 -11.00 -5.34 -0.52
N VAL A 312 -11.02 -4.13 -1.09
CA VAL A 312 -12.23 -3.32 -1.04
C VAL A 312 -13.22 -3.80 -2.10
N ASP A 313 -14.35 -4.33 -1.63
CA ASP A 313 -15.55 -4.57 -2.41
C ASP A 313 -16.16 -3.24 -2.87
N VAL A 314 -15.89 -2.82 -4.12
CA VAL A 314 -16.66 -1.74 -4.76
C VAL A 314 -17.92 -2.34 -5.38
N ASP A 315 -19.07 -2.02 -4.82
CA ASP A 315 -20.36 -2.20 -5.49
C ASP A 315 -20.44 -1.11 -6.57
N GLU A 316 -19.88 -1.40 -7.76
CA GLU A 316 -19.62 -0.44 -8.84
C GLU A 316 -20.87 0.33 -9.28
N GLU A 317 -22.06 -0.26 -9.11
CA GLU A 317 -23.34 0.37 -9.46
C GLU A 317 -23.79 1.43 -8.44
N LYS A 318 -23.26 1.44 -7.20
CA LYS A 318 -23.76 2.30 -6.13
C LYS A 318 -22.92 3.53 -5.84
N ASN A 319 -21.66 3.60 -6.31
CA ASN A 319 -20.80 4.74 -5.99
C ASN A 319 -19.73 5.04 -7.05
N VAL A 320 -20.18 5.51 -8.22
CA VAL A 320 -19.33 5.93 -9.35
C VAL A 320 -18.24 6.92 -8.91
N LYS A 321 -18.61 7.93 -8.12
CA LYS A 321 -17.68 8.93 -7.54
C LYS A 321 -16.50 8.29 -6.80
N TRP A 322 -16.74 7.22 -6.05
CA TRP A 322 -15.72 6.53 -5.27
C TRP A 322 -14.75 5.73 -6.15
N LYS A 323 -15.26 5.10 -7.22
CA LYS A 323 -14.45 4.43 -8.24
C LYS A 323 -13.52 5.45 -8.93
N LEU A 324 -14.11 6.52 -9.46
CA LEU A 324 -13.40 7.58 -10.18
C LEU A 324 -12.26 8.17 -9.35
N ALA A 325 -12.49 8.38 -8.06
CA ALA A 325 -11.53 8.97 -7.14
C ALA A 325 -10.46 7.98 -6.63
N THR A 326 -10.75 6.68 -6.67
CA THR A 326 -9.78 5.61 -6.37
C THR A 326 -8.74 5.47 -7.49
N GLU A 327 -9.11 5.77 -8.74
CA GLU A 327 -8.24 5.69 -9.92
C GLU A 327 -7.12 6.73 -9.90
N ASN A 328 -7.43 7.97 -9.52
CA ASN A 328 -6.50 9.09 -9.55
C ASN A 328 -6.18 9.69 -8.18
N TRP A 329 -6.78 9.21 -7.08
CA TRP A 329 -6.53 9.74 -5.73
C TRP A 329 -6.91 11.22 -5.57
N ASP A 330 -8.07 11.63 -6.08
CA ASP A 330 -8.52 13.03 -6.06
C ASP A 330 -9.29 13.46 -4.79
N ALA A 331 -9.69 12.53 -3.91
CA ALA A 331 -10.36 12.85 -2.64
C ALA A 331 -9.44 13.50 -1.59
N PRO A 332 -9.97 14.32 -0.66
CA PRO A 332 -9.16 15.04 0.32
C PRO A 332 -8.51 14.13 1.38
N ILE A 333 -9.10 12.98 1.70
CA ILE A 333 -8.54 11.98 2.62
C ILE A 333 -8.52 10.62 1.95
N ILE A 334 -7.35 10.00 1.92
CA ILE A 334 -7.12 8.68 1.33
C ILE A 334 -6.53 7.78 2.39
N VAL A 335 -7.15 6.63 2.61
CA VAL A 335 -6.67 5.56 3.47
C VAL A 335 -6.25 4.41 2.58
N THR A 336 -4.99 4.02 2.67
CA THR A 336 -4.38 3.00 1.81
C THR A 336 -3.40 2.14 2.60
N THR A 337 -2.75 1.18 1.93
CA THR A 337 -1.74 0.33 2.56
C THR A 337 -0.33 0.77 2.18
N ASN A 338 0.67 0.39 2.99
CA ASN A 338 2.08 0.56 2.63
C ASN A 338 2.39 -0.10 1.28
N VAL A 339 1.87 -1.32 1.05
CA VAL A 339 1.97 -2.04 -0.23
C VAL A 339 1.44 -1.18 -1.38
N GLN A 340 0.21 -0.69 -1.25
CA GLN A 340 -0.43 0.09 -2.29
C GLN A 340 0.32 1.39 -2.57
N LEU A 341 0.80 2.08 -1.55
CA LEU A 341 1.57 3.33 -1.69
C LEU A 341 2.92 3.09 -2.37
N PHE A 342 3.79 2.27 -1.77
CA PHE A 342 5.17 2.13 -2.21
C PHE A 342 5.30 1.39 -3.54
N GLU A 343 4.49 0.36 -3.78
CA GLU A 343 4.48 -0.30 -5.09
C GLU A 343 3.93 0.62 -6.19
N SER A 344 3.03 1.57 -5.86
CA SER A 344 2.61 2.57 -6.85
C SER A 344 3.75 3.56 -7.15
N LEU A 345 4.50 4.00 -6.14
CA LEU A 345 5.65 4.92 -6.30
C LEU A 345 6.78 4.30 -7.15
N TYR A 346 6.90 2.97 -7.18
CA TYR A 346 7.86 2.23 -8.00
C TYR A 346 7.25 1.55 -9.23
N ALA A 347 5.94 1.63 -9.43
CA ALA A 347 5.24 1.02 -10.57
C ALA A 347 5.70 1.58 -11.91
N ASN A 348 5.37 0.85 -12.98
CA ASN A 348 5.53 1.30 -14.35
C ASN A 348 4.23 1.33 -15.15
N LYS A 349 3.16 0.65 -14.70
CA LYS A 349 1.89 0.55 -15.44
C LYS A 349 0.96 1.74 -15.18
N ARG A 350 0.24 2.15 -16.23
CA ARG A 350 -0.76 3.23 -16.22
C ARG A 350 -1.67 3.20 -14.99
N SER A 351 -2.34 2.08 -14.75
CA SER A 351 -3.33 1.94 -13.67
C SER A 351 -2.79 2.19 -12.26
N ARG A 352 -1.49 1.93 -12.03
CA ARG A 352 -0.83 2.17 -10.75
C ARG A 352 -0.26 3.58 -10.67
N CYS A 353 0.27 4.10 -11.77
CA CYS A 353 0.91 5.41 -11.82
C CYS A 353 -0.08 6.58 -11.92
N ARG A 354 -1.30 6.39 -12.44
CA ARG A 354 -2.30 7.46 -12.69
C ARG A 354 -2.49 8.41 -11.50
N LYS A 355 -2.51 7.86 -10.29
CA LYS A 355 -2.69 8.57 -9.01
C LYS A 355 -1.49 9.35 -8.45
N LEU A 356 -0.28 9.15 -8.94
CA LEU A 356 0.92 9.62 -8.24
C LEU A 356 1.03 11.15 -8.15
N HIS A 357 0.68 11.87 -9.22
CA HIS A 357 0.77 13.34 -9.24
C HIS A 357 -0.15 13.99 -8.18
N ASN A 358 -1.22 13.32 -7.76
CA ASN A 358 -2.11 13.78 -6.68
C ASN A 358 -1.50 13.66 -5.28
N ILE A 359 -0.31 13.08 -5.14
CA ILE A 359 0.48 13.09 -3.90
C ILE A 359 1.22 14.43 -3.73
N VAL A 360 1.47 15.18 -4.80
CA VAL A 360 2.17 16.47 -4.75
C VAL A 360 1.43 17.45 -3.82
N ASN A 361 2.17 18.23 -3.04
CA ASN A 361 1.61 19.23 -2.10
C ASN A 361 0.61 18.64 -1.06
N SER A 362 0.74 17.35 -0.74
CA SER A 362 -0.10 16.64 0.24
C SER A 362 0.62 16.37 1.57
N ILE A 363 -0.12 15.77 2.51
CA ILE A 363 0.42 15.19 3.73
C ILE A 363 0.39 13.67 3.60
N LEU A 364 1.51 13.02 3.87
CA LEU A 364 1.61 11.56 3.95
C LEU A 364 1.78 11.13 5.41
N ILE A 365 0.83 10.36 5.93
CA ILE A 365 0.91 9.71 7.25
C ILE A 365 1.31 8.25 7.03
N LEU A 366 2.44 7.84 7.60
CA LEU A 366 2.88 6.45 7.64
C LEU A 366 2.61 5.90 9.04
N ASP A 367 1.59 5.06 9.17
CA ASP A 367 1.27 4.43 10.46
C ASP A 367 2.10 3.18 10.72
N GLU A 368 2.46 3.00 11.99
CA GLU A 368 3.38 1.96 12.47
C GLU A 368 4.63 1.82 11.57
N VAL A 369 5.39 2.91 11.41
CA VAL A 369 6.53 3.02 10.48
C VAL A 369 7.62 1.93 10.70
N GLN A 370 7.66 1.30 11.86
CA GLN A 370 8.55 0.16 12.13
C GLN A 370 8.23 -1.08 11.27
N MET A 371 7.02 -1.16 10.72
CA MET A 371 6.57 -2.27 9.85
C MET A 371 7.04 -2.14 8.40
N LEU A 372 7.86 -1.13 8.07
CA LEU A 372 8.43 -1.01 6.74
C LEU A 372 9.41 -2.16 6.47
N PRO A 373 9.40 -2.78 5.27
CA PRO A 373 10.26 -3.92 4.98
C PRO A 373 11.74 -3.55 5.01
N ALA A 374 12.47 -4.11 5.98
CA ALA A 374 13.84 -3.73 6.28
C ALA A 374 14.82 -4.00 5.12
N VAL A 375 14.57 -5.06 4.34
CA VAL A 375 15.38 -5.45 3.17
C VAL A 375 15.32 -4.45 2.00
N ASN A 376 14.34 -3.55 1.99
CA ASN A 376 14.18 -2.49 0.98
C ASN A 376 14.09 -1.10 1.64
N LEU A 377 14.68 -0.93 2.82
CA LEU A 377 14.55 0.31 3.59
C LEU A 377 15.23 1.51 2.92
N GLN A 378 16.36 1.33 2.23
CA GLN A 378 17.07 2.42 1.55
C GLN A 378 16.20 3.07 0.46
N PRO A 379 15.64 2.34 -0.53
CA PRO A 379 14.75 2.95 -1.51
C PRO A 379 13.50 3.57 -0.90
N ILE A 380 12.91 2.95 0.13
CA ILE A 380 11.76 3.54 0.85
C ILE A 380 12.12 4.91 1.44
N VAL A 381 13.27 5.01 2.11
CA VAL A 381 13.75 6.28 2.68
C VAL A 381 14.06 7.30 1.57
N ASP A 382 14.66 6.87 0.46
CA ASP A 382 14.99 7.76 -0.65
C ASP A 382 13.76 8.35 -1.34
N VAL A 383 12.70 7.55 -1.53
CA VAL A 383 11.46 8.05 -2.12
C VAL A 383 10.75 9.03 -1.19
N LEU A 384 10.73 8.77 0.13
CA LEU A 384 10.17 9.69 1.11
C LEU A 384 10.94 11.02 1.15
N ARG A 385 12.28 10.95 1.12
CA ARG A 385 13.14 12.15 1.01
C ARG A 385 12.85 12.92 -0.27
N SER A 386 12.65 12.22 -1.38
CA SER A 386 12.38 12.82 -2.69
C SER A 386 10.99 13.49 -2.73
N LEU A 387 9.97 12.83 -2.18
CA LEU A 387 8.62 13.40 -2.02
C LEU A 387 8.64 14.71 -1.22
N GLN A 388 9.37 14.72 -0.10
CA GLN A 388 9.48 15.92 0.72
C GLN A 388 10.26 17.05 0.03
N ARG A 389 11.39 16.74 -0.60
CA ARG A 389 12.30 17.75 -1.17
C ARG A 389 11.82 18.34 -2.50
N TYR A 390 11.19 17.53 -3.35
CA TYR A 390 10.88 17.92 -4.73
C TYR A 390 9.39 18.07 -5.04
N PHE A 391 8.52 17.47 -4.21
CA PHE A 391 7.07 17.45 -4.46
C PHE A 391 6.26 18.09 -3.33
N GLY A 392 6.93 18.78 -2.41
CA GLY A 392 6.29 19.56 -1.36
C GLY A 392 5.47 18.73 -0.37
N VAL A 393 5.72 17.42 -0.26
CA VAL A 393 4.99 16.51 0.61
C VAL A 393 5.48 16.67 2.06
N SER A 394 4.55 16.78 3.00
CA SER A 394 4.90 16.73 4.43
C SER A 394 4.60 15.34 4.97
N ILE A 395 5.54 14.77 5.71
CA ILE A 395 5.47 13.36 6.11
C ILE A 395 5.35 13.29 7.63
N LEU A 396 4.35 12.55 8.12
CA LEU A 396 4.22 12.20 9.53
C LEU A 396 4.38 10.68 9.69
N MET A 397 5.42 10.27 10.40
CA MET A 397 5.62 8.87 10.78
C MET A 397 5.06 8.65 12.18
N THR A 398 4.17 7.68 12.36
CA THR A 398 3.57 7.35 13.66
C THR A 398 4.00 5.97 14.10
N THR A 399 4.27 5.80 15.40
CA THR A 399 4.77 4.53 15.94
C THR A 399 4.68 4.46 17.46
N ALA A 400 4.57 3.25 18.01
CA ALA A 400 4.86 3.00 19.43
C ALA A 400 6.34 2.68 19.68
N THR A 401 7.00 2.03 18.71
CA THR A 401 8.39 1.57 18.78
C THR A 401 9.18 2.21 17.65
N GLN A 402 9.70 3.42 17.88
CA GLN A 402 10.35 4.23 16.85
C GLN A 402 11.55 3.50 16.23
N PRO A 403 11.53 3.22 14.91
CA PRO A 403 12.68 2.64 14.24
C PRO A 403 13.84 3.64 14.22
N ALA A 404 15.07 3.12 14.27
CA ALA A 404 16.26 3.92 14.09
C ALA A 404 16.34 4.35 12.62
N LEU A 405 15.82 5.54 12.30
CA LEU A 405 15.79 6.08 10.94
C LEU A 405 16.57 7.40 10.81
N SER A 406 17.31 7.87 11.81
CA SER A 406 18.12 9.09 11.72
C SER A 406 19.62 8.78 11.65
N GLY A 407 20.33 9.53 10.80
CA GLY A 407 21.75 9.36 10.55
C GLY A 407 22.10 8.19 9.61
N ILE A 408 23.35 7.74 9.69
CA ILE A 408 23.87 6.60 8.94
C ILE A 408 23.80 5.36 9.83
N ILE A 409 23.18 4.29 9.32
CA ILE A 409 22.83 3.11 10.10
C ILE A 409 23.25 1.85 9.35
N GLY A 410 23.57 0.78 10.08
CA GLY A 410 24.03 -0.47 9.51
C GLY A 410 25.51 -0.44 9.10
N THR A 411 26.00 -1.56 8.57
CA THR A 411 27.38 -1.72 8.10
C THR A 411 27.42 -2.47 6.77
N GLY A 412 28.55 -2.42 6.06
CA GLY A 412 28.71 -3.12 4.78
C GLY A 412 27.63 -2.76 3.76
N MET A 413 27.02 -3.78 3.15
CA MET A 413 25.93 -3.61 2.16
C MET A 413 24.57 -3.28 2.79
N ALA A 414 24.40 -3.46 4.09
CA ALA A 414 23.20 -3.05 4.83
C ALA A 414 23.28 -1.61 5.35
N LYS A 415 24.40 -0.91 5.07
CA LYS A 415 24.55 0.50 5.42
C LYS A 415 23.55 1.34 4.63
N PHE A 416 22.76 2.15 5.32
CA PHE A 416 21.80 3.05 4.68
C PHE A 416 21.83 4.45 5.30
N GLN A 417 21.38 5.44 4.52
CA GLN A 417 21.21 6.82 4.97
C GLN A 417 19.74 7.07 5.35
N GLY A 418 19.50 7.38 6.61
CA GLY A 418 18.18 7.65 7.17
C GLY A 418 17.52 8.97 6.75
N LEU A 419 16.43 9.31 7.42
CA LEU A 419 15.65 10.53 7.33
C LEU A 419 15.86 11.40 8.58
N GLU A 420 16.20 12.65 8.36
CA GLU A 420 16.11 13.65 9.43
C GLU A 420 14.65 14.01 9.65
N SER A 421 14.20 13.95 10.92
CA SER A 421 12.82 14.21 11.29
C SER A 421 12.71 15.01 12.58
N THR A 422 11.61 15.75 12.72
CA THR A 422 11.29 16.49 13.94
C THR A 422 10.33 15.68 14.80
N GLU A 423 10.77 15.27 15.98
CA GLU A 423 9.91 14.56 16.94
C GLU A 423 8.91 15.52 17.60
N ILE A 424 7.62 15.15 17.59
CA ILE A 424 6.54 15.95 18.17
C ILE A 424 6.51 15.81 19.70
N VAL A 425 6.78 14.60 20.22
CA VAL A 425 6.77 14.33 21.66
C VAL A 425 8.20 14.35 22.19
N THR A 426 8.59 15.43 22.86
CA THR A 426 9.96 15.61 23.34
C THR A 426 10.29 14.71 24.55
N ASP A 427 9.36 14.55 25.49
CA ASP A 427 9.55 13.73 26.71
C ASP A 427 8.94 12.33 26.54
N LYS A 428 9.56 11.53 25.66
CA LYS A 428 9.14 10.16 25.35
C LYS A 428 9.16 9.23 26.57
N MET A 429 10.17 9.37 27.42
CA MET A 429 10.37 8.53 28.61
C MET A 429 9.23 8.73 29.62
N ARG A 430 8.86 9.99 29.92
CA ARG A 430 7.75 10.25 30.84
C ARG A 430 6.43 9.77 30.27
N LEU A 431 6.19 9.99 28.97
CA LEU A 431 4.96 9.53 28.33
C LEU A 431 4.86 7.99 28.36
N PHE A 432 5.98 7.32 28.14
CA PHE A 432 6.09 5.87 28.24
C PHE A 432 5.74 5.39 29.66
N GLU A 433 6.38 5.92 30.70
CA GLU A 433 6.12 5.54 32.09
C GLU A 433 4.65 5.77 32.50
N GLN A 434 4.05 6.88 32.07
CA GLN A 434 2.64 7.19 32.34
C GLN A 434 1.65 6.25 31.63
N LEU A 435 2.06 5.63 30.52
CA LEU A 435 1.24 4.72 29.73
C LEU A 435 1.67 3.24 29.88
N ARG A 436 2.63 2.95 30.77
CA ARG A 436 3.10 1.59 31.04
C ARG A 436 1.97 0.79 31.70
N ARG A 437 1.55 -0.28 31.03
CA ARG A 437 0.42 -1.13 31.44
C ARG A 437 0.80 -2.58 31.70
N VAL A 438 2.03 -2.95 31.36
CA VAL A 438 2.48 -4.34 31.30
C VAL A 438 3.89 -4.47 31.82
N ASP A 439 4.19 -5.63 32.37
CA ASP A 439 5.55 -6.07 32.63
C ASP A 439 5.89 -7.25 31.71
N ILE A 440 7.06 -7.16 31.09
CA ILE A 440 7.59 -8.19 30.19
C ILE A 440 8.62 -9.00 30.98
N SER A 441 8.44 -10.32 31.00
CA SER A 441 9.39 -11.28 31.57
C SER A 441 9.88 -12.22 30.49
N PHE A 442 11.20 -12.48 30.47
CA PHE A 442 11.84 -13.38 29.52
C PHE A 442 12.19 -14.70 30.20
N VAL A 443 11.65 -15.81 29.69
CA VAL A 443 11.92 -17.15 30.21
C VAL A 443 13.19 -17.69 29.55
N LYS A 444 14.13 -18.19 30.36
CA LYS A 444 15.40 -18.77 29.86
C LYS A 444 15.23 -20.23 29.46
N GLU A 445 14.40 -20.96 30.18
CA GLU A 445 14.04 -22.33 29.88
C GLU A 445 13.22 -22.40 28.61
N LYS A 446 13.57 -23.37 27.75
CA LYS A 446 12.82 -23.64 26.53
C LYS A 446 11.64 -24.55 26.83
N TYR A 447 10.52 -24.32 26.16
CA TYR A 447 9.34 -25.14 26.30
C TYR A 447 9.22 -26.20 25.20
N THR A 448 8.62 -27.33 25.56
CA THR A 448 7.88 -28.18 24.62
C THR A 448 6.44 -27.67 24.50
N TYR A 449 5.70 -28.09 23.46
CA TYR A 449 4.27 -27.75 23.34
C TYR A 449 3.46 -28.19 24.57
N ASN A 450 3.77 -29.37 25.13
CA ASN A 450 3.08 -29.90 26.30
C ASN A 450 3.35 -29.10 27.57
N SER A 451 4.61 -28.75 27.84
CA SER A 451 4.98 -27.97 29.02
C SER A 451 4.43 -26.54 28.94
N LEU A 452 4.41 -25.94 27.75
CA LEU A 452 3.80 -24.61 27.56
C LEU A 452 2.27 -24.68 27.72
N ALA A 453 1.63 -25.72 27.18
CA ALA A 453 0.19 -25.92 27.36
C ALA A 453 -0.19 -26.04 28.84
N GLU A 454 0.61 -26.77 29.63
CA GLU A 454 0.43 -26.84 31.09
C GLU A 454 0.55 -25.49 31.78
N GLU A 455 1.47 -24.63 31.33
CA GLU A 455 1.64 -23.29 31.85
C GLU A 455 0.44 -22.38 31.50
N ILE A 456 0.05 -22.35 30.23
CA ILE A 456 -1.06 -21.52 29.73
C ILE A 456 -2.39 -21.91 30.38
N CYS A 457 -2.63 -23.22 30.59
CA CYS A 457 -3.88 -23.72 31.20
C CYS A 457 -4.06 -23.34 32.68
N LYS A 458 -3.06 -22.71 33.33
CA LYS A 458 -3.20 -22.18 34.70
C LYS A 458 -4.07 -20.93 34.79
N TYR A 459 -4.35 -20.31 33.66
CA TYR A 459 -5.05 -19.03 33.58
C TYR A 459 -6.38 -19.19 32.85
N GLU A 460 -7.38 -18.40 33.25
CA GLU A 460 -8.71 -18.44 32.63
C GLU A 460 -8.78 -17.66 31.31
N ARG A 461 -7.97 -16.62 31.15
CA ARG A 461 -7.97 -15.73 29.97
C ARG A 461 -6.54 -15.48 29.53
N VAL A 462 -6.14 -16.09 28.42
CA VAL A 462 -4.76 -15.98 27.89
C VAL A 462 -4.77 -15.87 26.39
N LEU A 463 -3.90 -15.00 25.89
CA LEU A 463 -3.49 -15.01 24.50
C LEU A 463 -2.07 -15.54 24.39
N CYS A 464 -1.85 -16.57 23.58
CA CYS A 464 -0.53 -17.06 23.20
C CYS A 464 -0.28 -16.84 21.72
N VAL A 465 0.75 -16.04 21.40
CA VAL A 465 1.15 -15.72 20.04
C VAL A 465 2.46 -16.44 19.72
N VAL A 466 2.48 -17.17 18.61
CA VAL A 466 3.64 -17.93 18.13
C VAL A 466 4.03 -17.54 16.70
N ASN A 467 5.25 -17.91 16.30
CA ASN A 467 5.83 -17.41 15.04
C ASN A 467 5.34 -18.13 13.79
N THR A 468 4.99 -19.42 13.90
CA THR A 468 4.68 -20.27 12.75
C THR A 468 3.28 -20.89 12.84
N ARG A 469 2.69 -21.21 11.69
CA ARG A 469 1.40 -21.89 11.60
C ARG A 469 1.45 -23.27 12.26
N ARG A 470 2.59 -23.95 12.11
CA ARG A 470 2.90 -25.22 12.76
C ARG A 470 2.82 -25.11 14.28
N ASP A 471 3.57 -24.17 14.86
CA ASP A 471 3.60 -24.00 16.31
C ASP A 471 2.20 -23.68 16.84
N ALA A 472 1.44 -22.87 16.11
CA ALA A 472 0.08 -22.50 16.51
C ALA A 472 -0.83 -23.72 16.54
N LYS A 473 -0.79 -24.56 15.48
CA LYS A 473 -1.55 -25.81 15.41
C LYS A 473 -1.14 -26.79 16.50
N MET A 474 0.15 -27.07 16.64
CA MET A 474 0.67 -28.05 17.61
C MET A 474 0.37 -27.63 19.06
N LEU A 475 0.52 -26.33 19.36
CA LEU A 475 0.19 -25.80 20.68
C LEU A 475 -1.33 -25.79 20.92
N PHE A 476 -2.13 -25.40 19.93
CA PHE A 476 -3.59 -25.47 20.01
C PHE A 476 -4.06 -26.88 20.35
N GLU A 477 -3.56 -27.91 19.65
CA GLU A 477 -3.90 -29.31 19.91
C GLU A 477 -3.50 -29.73 21.34
N ALA A 478 -2.29 -29.35 21.79
CA ALA A 478 -1.82 -29.66 23.16
C ALA A 478 -2.65 -28.97 24.25
N VAL A 479 -3.02 -27.69 24.05
CA VAL A 479 -3.87 -26.93 24.98
C VAL A 479 -5.29 -27.47 24.97
N HIS A 480 -5.86 -27.77 23.81
CA HIS A 480 -7.22 -28.28 23.67
C HIS A 480 -7.45 -29.59 24.43
N VAL A 481 -6.44 -30.46 24.48
CA VAL A 481 -6.51 -31.72 25.25
C VAL A 481 -6.43 -31.50 26.76
N LYS A 482 -5.72 -30.46 27.22
CA LYS A 482 -5.44 -30.22 28.66
C LYS A 482 -6.40 -29.21 29.30
N SER A 483 -6.98 -28.32 28.51
CA SER A 483 -7.77 -27.18 28.98
C SER A 483 -9.19 -27.59 29.35
N ASN A 484 -9.69 -27.06 30.46
CA ASN A 484 -11.12 -27.08 30.82
C ASN A 484 -11.87 -25.82 30.34
N VAL A 485 -11.17 -24.92 29.66
CA VAL A 485 -11.63 -23.63 29.15
C VAL A 485 -11.71 -23.69 27.62
N PRO A 486 -12.67 -22.99 26.98
CA PRO A 486 -12.71 -22.88 25.53
C PRO A 486 -11.39 -22.40 24.93
N VAL A 487 -10.92 -23.09 23.89
CA VAL A 487 -9.66 -22.78 23.19
C VAL A 487 -9.98 -22.38 21.76
N VAL A 488 -9.44 -21.25 21.32
CA VAL A 488 -9.59 -20.75 19.94
C VAL A 488 -8.23 -20.72 19.25
N HIS A 489 -8.17 -21.25 18.03
CA HIS A 489 -7.02 -21.10 17.14
C HIS A 489 -7.27 -19.97 16.15
N LEU A 490 -6.23 -19.20 15.82
CA LEU A 490 -6.30 -18.12 14.83
C LEU A 490 -5.05 -18.13 13.95
N SER A 491 -5.20 -18.47 12.67
CA SER A 491 -4.11 -18.42 11.69
C SER A 491 -4.63 -18.05 10.29
N LYS A 492 -3.70 -17.64 9.40
CA LYS A 492 -4.00 -17.36 7.98
C LYS A 492 -4.34 -18.60 7.13
N MET A 493 -4.46 -19.79 7.75
CA MET A 493 -5.08 -20.95 7.08
C MET A 493 -6.61 -20.86 7.09
N MET A 494 -7.16 -19.98 7.92
CA MET A 494 -8.56 -19.61 7.89
C MET A 494 -8.82 -18.54 6.84
N CYS A 495 -9.96 -18.60 6.15
CA CYS A 495 -10.42 -17.50 5.31
C CYS A 495 -10.80 -16.28 6.15
N GLN A 496 -10.86 -15.11 5.53
CA GLN A 496 -11.14 -13.84 6.21
C GLN A 496 -12.45 -13.89 7.01
N GLN A 497 -13.53 -14.44 6.44
CA GLN A 497 -14.80 -14.56 7.16
C GLN A 497 -14.68 -15.44 8.40
N HIS A 498 -13.94 -16.55 8.33
CA HIS A 498 -13.71 -17.43 9.48
C HIS A 498 -12.93 -16.74 10.61
N ILE A 499 -11.90 -15.97 10.25
CA ILE A 499 -11.14 -15.17 11.21
C ILE A 499 -12.06 -14.16 11.91
N MET A 500 -12.91 -13.46 11.16
CA MET A 500 -13.85 -12.49 11.73
C MET A 500 -14.82 -13.14 12.71
N ASP A 501 -15.45 -14.26 12.32
CA ASP A 501 -16.40 -14.97 13.17
C ASP A 501 -15.76 -15.43 14.50
N LYS A 502 -14.53 -15.96 14.46
CA LYS A 502 -13.78 -16.36 15.66
C LYS A 502 -13.32 -15.16 16.50
N LEU A 503 -12.94 -14.05 15.88
CA LEU A 503 -12.56 -12.83 16.61
C LEU A 503 -13.76 -12.20 17.32
N ASP A 504 -14.94 -12.23 16.72
CA ASP A 504 -16.17 -11.75 17.35
C ASP A 504 -16.59 -12.65 18.51
N GLU A 505 -16.41 -13.97 18.39
CA GLU A 505 -16.56 -14.92 19.52
C GLU A 505 -15.62 -14.57 20.68
N VAL A 506 -14.33 -14.36 20.38
CA VAL A 506 -13.31 -13.99 21.38
C VAL A 506 -13.67 -12.68 22.08
N ARG A 507 -14.05 -11.64 21.32
CA ARG A 507 -14.45 -10.34 21.87
C ARG A 507 -15.63 -10.46 22.82
N LEU A 508 -16.69 -11.14 22.39
CA LEU A 508 -17.90 -11.29 23.20
C LEU A 508 -17.61 -12.00 24.52
N LYS A 509 -16.78 -13.06 24.50
CA LYS A 509 -16.35 -13.75 25.72
C LYS A 509 -15.52 -12.85 26.64
N LEU A 510 -14.57 -12.08 26.10
CA LEU A 510 -13.75 -11.16 26.89
C LEU A 510 -14.57 -10.02 27.51
N ASP A 511 -15.54 -9.48 26.78
CA ASP A 511 -16.45 -8.43 27.26
C ASP A 511 -17.35 -8.92 28.41
N HIS A 512 -17.77 -10.19 28.36
CA HIS A 512 -18.51 -10.84 29.45
C HIS A 512 -17.60 -11.37 30.57
N GLY A 513 -16.29 -11.25 30.45
CA GLY A 513 -15.32 -11.76 31.42
C GLY A 513 -15.26 -13.28 31.49
N GLU A 514 -15.70 -13.98 30.45
CA GLU A 514 -15.69 -15.45 30.38
C GLU A 514 -14.27 -16.00 30.16
N PRO A 515 -13.99 -17.23 30.66
CA PRO A 515 -12.75 -17.92 30.36
C PRO A 515 -12.59 -18.22 28.86
N ILE A 516 -11.40 -17.93 28.32
CA ILE A 516 -11.02 -18.24 26.94
C ILE A 516 -9.50 -18.26 26.77
N ILE A 517 -8.98 -19.28 26.09
CA ILE A 517 -7.57 -19.34 25.67
C ILE A 517 -7.51 -19.16 24.17
N VAL A 518 -6.66 -18.25 23.70
CA VAL A 518 -6.44 -18.00 22.27
C VAL A 518 -5.00 -18.37 21.92
N VAL A 519 -4.83 -19.28 20.95
CA VAL A 519 -3.54 -19.58 20.34
C VAL A 519 -3.54 -19.00 18.92
N SER A 520 -2.62 -18.08 18.62
CA SER A 520 -2.60 -17.40 17.33
C SER A 520 -1.18 -17.28 16.76
N THR A 521 -1.11 -17.15 15.44
CA THR A 521 0.08 -16.54 14.80
C THR A 521 0.09 -15.02 15.01
N GLN A 522 0.92 -14.28 14.28
CA GLN A 522 1.01 -12.81 14.33
C GLN A 522 -0.27 -12.06 13.87
N LEU A 523 -1.36 -12.77 13.59
CA LEU A 523 -2.60 -12.18 13.06
C LEU A 523 -3.21 -11.18 14.04
N ILE A 524 -3.05 -11.43 15.33
CA ILE A 524 -3.68 -10.67 16.40
C ILE A 524 -2.82 -9.50 16.90
N GLU A 525 -1.54 -9.44 16.49
CA GLU A 525 -0.59 -8.40 16.91
C GLU A 525 -1.05 -7.01 16.48
N ALA A 526 -1.69 -6.92 15.30
CA ALA A 526 -2.14 -5.66 14.72
C ALA A 526 -3.60 -5.73 14.25
N GLY A 527 -4.38 -4.72 14.62
CA GLY A 527 -5.74 -4.50 14.08
C GLY A 527 -6.87 -5.32 14.64
N VAL A 528 -6.63 -5.97 15.77
CA VAL A 528 -7.70 -6.62 16.53
C VAL A 528 -7.89 -5.89 17.85
N ASP A 529 -9.08 -5.37 18.07
CA ASP A 529 -9.48 -4.82 19.36
C ASP A 529 -9.86 -5.96 20.33
N ILE A 530 -8.88 -6.39 21.11
CA ILE A 530 -8.97 -7.42 22.16
C ILE A 530 -8.06 -7.02 23.32
N ASP A 531 -8.42 -7.45 24.54
CA ASP A 531 -7.68 -7.18 25.76
C ASP A 531 -7.61 -8.43 26.64
N PHE A 532 -6.39 -8.90 26.91
CA PHE A 532 -6.11 -10.05 27.76
C PHE A 532 -5.34 -9.65 29.03
N PRO A 533 -5.56 -10.32 30.17
CA PRO A 533 -4.77 -10.05 31.38
C PRO A 533 -3.35 -10.63 31.30
N VAL A 534 -3.16 -11.70 30.51
CA VAL A 534 -1.89 -12.41 30.36
C VAL A 534 -1.65 -12.73 28.88
N VAL A 535 -0.45 -12.43 28.39
CA VAL A 535 -0.02 -12.70 27.01
C VAL A 535 1.28 -13.50 27.02
N TYR A 536 1.29 -14.62 26.32
CA TYR A 536 2.50 -15.38 26.00
C TYR A 536 2.92 -15.04 24.57
N ARG A 537 4.20 -14.76 24.35
CA ARG A 537 4.75 -14.48 23.02
C ARG A 537 6.01 -15.30 22.79
N ALA A 538 6.03 -16.11 21.73
CA ALA A 538 7.27 -16.77 21.32
C ALA A 538 8.34 -15.71 20.98
N MET A 539 9.61 -16.00 21.20
CA MET A 539 10.71 -15.06 20.94
C MET A 539 10.65 -14.57 19.49
N ALA A 540 10.71 -13.26 19.30
CA ALA A 540 10.57 -12.59 18.02
C ALA A 540 11.32 -11.25 18.05
N GLY A 541 11.14 -10.42 17.01
CA GLY A 541 11.61 -9.05 17.05
C GLY A 541 10.95 -8.24 18.17
N LEU A 542 11.65 -7.23 18.67
CA LEU A 542 11.19 -6.35 19.74
C LEU A 542 9.87 -5.67 19.38
N ASP A 543 9.69 -5.27 18.12
CA ASP A 543 8.47 -4.69 17.59
C ASP A 543 7.27 -5.65 17.67
N SER A 544 7.45 -6.92 17.29
CA SER A 544 6.41 -7.94 17.42
C SER A 544 6.05 -8.21 18.89
N ILE A 545 7.06 -8.24 19.78
CA ILE A 545 6.87 -8.38 21.23
C ILE A 545 6.07 -7.19 21.78
N ALA A 546 6.43 -5.96 21.41
CA ALA A 546 5.74 -4.75 21.83
C ALA A 546 4.29 -4.67 21.30
N GLN A 547 4.04 -5.13 20.08
CA GLN A 547 2.68 -5.21 19.51
C GLN A 547 1.81 -6.23 20.25
N ALA A 548 2.35 -7.42 20.55
CA ALA A 548 1.67 -8.42 21.36
C ALA A 548 1.40 -7.90 22.79
N ALA A 549 2.37 -7.20 23.38
CA ALA A 549 2.22 -6.55 24.68
C ALA A 549 1.09 -5.49 24.67
N GLY A 550 0.85 -4.83 23.54
CA GLY A 550 -0.28 -3.91 23.35
C GLY A 550 -1.67 -4.56 23.34
N ARG A 551 -1.76 -5.90 23.42
CA ARG A 551 -2.99 -6.68 23.62
C ARG A 551 -3.14 -7.17 25.06
N CYS A 552 -2.16 -6.88 25.92
CA CYS A 552 -2.18 -7.20 27.34
C CYS A 552 -2.56 -5.96 28.16
N ASN A 553 -3.56 -6.08 29.03
CA ASN A 553 -4.09 -4.99 29.87
C ASN A 553 -4.29 -3.68 29.08
N ARG A 554 -4.80 -3.81 27.85
CA ARG A 554 -5.01 -2.74 26.88
C ARG A 554 -5.99 -1.70 27.41
N GLU A 555 -7.02 -2.05 28.16
CA GLU A 555 -7.95 -1.09 28.75
C GLU A 555 -7.48 -0.56 30.12
N GLY A 556 -6.36 -1.06 30.65
CA GLY A 556 -5.82 -0.63 31.95
C GLY A 556 -6.70 -1.02 33.14
N ARG A 557 -7.42 -2.15 33.03
CA ARG A 557 -8.29 -2.67 34.10
C ARG A 557 -7.49 -3.28 35.26
N LEU A 558 -6.26 -3.71 35.00
CA LEU A 558 -5.31 -4.20 35.99
C LEU A 558 -4.25 -3.13 36.28
N GLU A 559 -3.61 -3.21 37.45
CA GLU A 559 -2.45 -2.39 37.76
C GLU A 559 -1.33 -2.62 36.73
N ARG A 560 -0.99 -3.89 36.47
CA ARG A 560 -0.12 -4.32 35.37
C ARG A 560 -0.56 -5.66 34.80
N GLY A 561 -0.58 -5.76 33.48
CA GLY A 561 -0.74 -7.01 32.74
C GLY A 561 0.60 -7.77 32.65
N GLN A 562 0.52 -9.08 32.45
CA GLN A 562 1.70 -9.93 32.37
C GLN A 562 1.99 -10.32 30.92
N VAL A 563 3.21 -10.09 30.46
CA VAL A 563 3.70 -10.55 29.16
C VAL A 563 4.88 -11.49 29.38
N VAL A 564 4.75 -12.73 28.91
CA VAL A 564 5.79 -13.76 29.03
C VAL A 564 6.37 -14.05 27.65
N VAL A 565 7.66 -13.74 27.47
CA VAL A 565 8.40 -14.07 26.26
C VAL A 565 9.13 -15.39 26.47
N PHE A 566 8.95 -16.34 25.54
CA PHE A 566 9.45 -17.71 25.67
C PHE A 566 10.03 -18.24 24.36
N ASP A 567 10.80 -19.33 24.41
CA ASP A 567 11.29 -20.02 23.22
C ASP A 567 10.95 -21.52 23.25
N PHE A 568 10.83 -22.16 22.09
CA PHE A 568 10.64 -23.60 21.97
C PHE A 568 12.00 -24.32 21.86
N GLU A 569 12.08 -25.56 22.36
CA GLU A 569 13.32 -26.37 22.26
C GLU A 569 13.80 -26.53 20.81
N ASN A 570 12.85 -26.69 19.88
CA ASN A 570 13.11 -26.92 18.46
C ASN A 570 12.76 -25.68 17.60
N ALA A 571 12.83 -24.47 18.17
CA ALA A 571 12.54 -23.26 17.43
C ALA A 571 13.45 -23.11 16.20
N ARG A 572 12.84 -22.87 15.04
CA ARG A 572 13.54 -22.69 13.76
C ARG A 572 13.14 -21.36 13.15
N LEU A 573 13.82 -20.29 13.56
CA LEU A 573 13.65 -18.98 12.91
C LEU A 573 14.54 -18.89 11.66
N ARG A 574 14.03 -18.26 10.60
CA ARG A 574 14.77 -18.03 9.34
C ARG A 574 14.61 -16.60 8.86
N GLY A 575 15.44 -16.20 7.90
CA GLY A 575 15.35 -14.91 7.21
C GLY A 575 15.39 -13.70 8.16
N GLN A 576 14.52 -12.73 7.91
CA GLN A 576 14.43 -11.49 8.69
C GLN A 576 13.97 -11.74 10.13
N VAL A 577 13.03 -12.67 10.35
CA VAL A 577 12.52 -13.01 11.69
C VAL A 577 13.63 -13.54 12.58
N ARG A 578 14.53 -14.37 12.04
CA ARG A 578 15.73 -14.83 12.77
C ARG A 578 16.62 -13.66 13.18
N LYS A 579 16.97 -12.78 12.23
CA LYS A 579 17.82 -11.62 12.48
C LYS A 579 17.20 -10.66 13.51
N ALA A 580 15.88 -10.48 13.45
CA ALA A 580 15.11 -9.68 14.39
C ALA A 580 15.11 -10.28 15.81
N ALA A 581 14.99 -11.61 15.93
CA ALA A 581 15.06 -12.30 17.22
C ALA A 581 16.49 -12.34 17.78
N GLU A 582 17.51 -12.52 16.94
CA GLU A 582 18.92 -12.43 17.33
C GLU A 582 19.25 -11.04 17.90
N ALA A 583 18.77 -9.97 17.25
CA ALA A 583 18.94 -8.61 17.77
C ALA A 583 18.21 -8.39 19.11
N ALA A 584 17.06 -9.04 19.32
CA ALA A 584 16.34 -8.97 20.59
C ALA A 584 17.13 -9.71 21.69
N ASP A 585 17.67 -10.88 21.39
CA ASP A 585 18.52 -11.63 22.33
C ASP A 585 19.78 -10.85 22.70
N ASP A 586 20.42 -10.17 21.74
CA ASP A 586 21.58 -9.30 21.99
C ASP A 586 21.25 -8.16 22.97
N MET A 587 20.03 -7.60 22.93
CA MET A 587 19.59 -6.60 23.93
C MET A 587 19.51 -7.20 25.33
N LEU A 588 18.96 -8.42 25.46
CA LEU A 588 18.86 -9.12 26.75
C LEU A 588 20.25 -9.46 27.31
N GLN A 589 21.17 -9.91 26.47
CA GLN A 589 22.55 -10.21 26.87
C GLN A 589 23.30 -8.96 27.36
N GLN A 590 22.93 -7.78 26.85
CA GLN A 590 23.45 -6.48 27.30
C GLN A 590 22.73 -5.93 28.55
N GLY A 591 21.75 -6.66 29.10
CA GLY A 591 20.95 -6.20 30.25
C GLY A 591 19.92 -5.13 29.91
N MET A 592 19.56 -4.98 28.62
CA MET A 592 18.51 -4.08 28.15
C MET A 592 17.19 -4.83 28.00
N ASP A 593 16.56 -5.18 29.13
CA ASP A 593 15.35 -6.01 29.18
C ASP A 593 14.02 -5.22 29.12
N ASP A 594 14.04 -3.89 29.26
CA ASP A 594 12.86 -3.05 29.04
C ASP A 594 12.62 -2.77 27.55
N PHE A 595 12.07 -3.76 26.85
CA PHE A 595 11.82 -3.71 25.40
C PHE A 595 10.81 -2.65 24.97
N LEU A 596 10.05 -2.07 25.89
CA LEU A 596 9.11 -0.99 25.56
C LEU A 596 9.74 0.40 25.75
N SER A 597 10.91 0.47 26.39
CA SER A 597 11.63 1.71 26.57
C SER A 597 12.11 2.27 25.21
N PRO A 598 11.94 3.59 24.98
CA PRO A 598 12.46 4.26 23.78
C PRO A 598 13.96 4.04 23.52
N CYS A 599 14.79 3.95 24.57
CA CYS A 599 16.24 3.77 24.39
C CYS A 599 16.60 2.36 23.92
N VAL A 600 15.95 1.33 24.47
CA VAL A 600 16.16 -0.07 24.09
C VAL A 600 15.63 -0.30 22.68
N THR A 601 14.49 0.29 22.33
CA THR A 601 13.92 0.23 21.00
C THR A 601 14.89 0.78 19.94
N GLU A 602 15.50 1.94 20.18
CA GLU A 602 16.46 2.52 19.23
C GLU A 602 17.71 1.63 19.08
N ALA A 603 18.27 1.15 20.20
CA ALA A 603 19.43 0.26 20.19
C ALA A 603 19.14 -1.04 19.42
N TYR A 604 17.98 -1.63 19.65
CA TYR A 604 17.49 -2.81 18.96
C TYR A 604 17.44 -2.62 17.44
N PHE A 605 16.81 -1.55 16.95
CA PHE A 605 16.68 -1.35 15.49
C PHE A 605 18.03 -1.10 14.83
N ARG A 606 18.95 -0.36 15.49
CA ARG A 606 20.31 -0.17 14.98
C ARG A 606 21.04 -1.51 14.83
N ASP A 607 20.91 -2.37 15.83
CA ASP A 607 21.52 -3.69 15.83
C ASP A 607 20.87 -4.63 14.80
N TYR A 608 19.54 -4.69 14.76
CA TYR A 608 18.78 -5.45 13.77
C TYR A 608 19.16 -5.07 12.32
N TYR A 609 19.18 -3.78 12.01
CA TYR A 609 19.54 -3.31 10.67
C TYR A 609 21.00 -3.63 10.31
N SER A 610 21.91 -3.68 11.30
CA SER A 610 23.29 -4.08 11.07
C SER A 610 23.46 -5.54 10.67
N LYS A 611 22.49 -6.40 11.02
CA LYS A 611 22.48 -7.84 10.71
C LYS A 611 21.87 -8.16 9.35
N LEU A 612 21.27 -7.19 8.65
CA LEU A 612 20.70 -7.39 7.33
C LEU A 612 21.79 -7.68 6.29
N ASP A 613 21.42 -8.37 5.20
CA ASP A 613 22.37 -8.62 4.11
C ASP A 613 22.47 -7.41 3.16
N THR A 614 21.35 -6.71 2.98
CA THR A 614 21.19 -5.51 2.16
C THR A 614 19.95 -4.74 2.63
N THR A 615 19.90 -3.45 2.32
CA THR A 615 18.73 -2.59 2.48
C THR A 615 18.14 -2.14 1.14
N ASP A 616 18.65 -2.67 0.03
CA ASP A 616 18.13 -2.51 -1.34
C ASP A 616 18.12 -3.86 -2.07
N GLU A 617 17.31 -4.80 -1.57
CA GLU A 617 17.18 -6.15 -2.14
C GLU A 617 16.57 -6.13 -3.55
N ALA A 618 15.71 -5.16 -3.85
CA ALA A 618 15.12 -4.95 -5.16
C ALA A 618 16.09 -4.34 -6.20
N LYS A 619 17.30 -3.92 -5.76
CA LYS A 619 18.33 -3.26 -6.59
C LYS A 619 17.83 -1.97 -7.25
N ILE A 620 17.01 -1.20 -6.53
CA ILE A 620 16.47 0.06 -7.00
C ILE A 620 17.56 1.05 -7.38
N ALA A 621 18.63 1.14 -6.58
CA ALA A 621 19.70 2.09 -6.87
C ALA A 621 20.36 1.79 -8.23
N GLU A 622 20.68 0.52 -8.50
CA GLU A 622 21.26 0.07 -9.77
C GLU A 622 20.31 0.31 -10.95
N LEU A 623 19.02 0.05 -10.77
CA LEU A 623 18.02 0.09 -11.85
C LEU A 623 17.50 1.50 -12.15
N LEU A 624 17.40 2.36 -11.14
CA LEU A 624 16.67 3.63 -11.24
C LEU A 624 17.51 4.88 -10.97
N TYR A 625 18.62 4.81 -10.24
CA TYR A 625 19.44 6.01 -9.92
C TYR A 625 20.47 6.29 -11.02
N VAL A 626 20.03 6.10 -12.26
CA VAL A 626 20.81 6.24 -13.49
C VAL A 626 20.08 7.19 -14.45
N PRO A 627 20.77 7.88 -15.36
CA PRO A 627 20.13 8.77 -16.34
C PRO A 627 19.09 8.08 -17.24
N THR A 628 19.24 6.77 -17.44
CA THR A 628 18.41 5.92 -18.30
C THR A 628 17.77 4.77 -17.50
N PRO A 629 16.71 5.04 -16.71
CA PRO A 629 16.17 4.07 -15.76
C PRO A 629 15.52 2.85 -16.40
N ASN A 630 15.52 1.74 -15.67
CA ASN A 630 14.84 0.49 -16.00
C ASN A 630 13.55 0.33 -15.18
N PHE A 631 12.48 1.01 -15.62
CA PHE A 631 11.21 1.09 -14.88
C PHE A 631 10.48 -0.24 -14.74
N ALA A 632 10.39 -1.02 -15.82
CA ALA A 632 9.63 -2.27 -15.85
C ALA A 632 10.29 -3.34 -14.99
N THR A 633 11.62 -3.44 -15.04
CA THR A 633 12.36 -4.38 -14.17
C THR A 633 12.34 -3.94 -12.71
N ALA A 634 12.49 -2.65 -12.42
CA ALA A 634 12.37 -2.16 -11.03
C ALA A 634 10.98 -2.42 -10.44
N ALA A 635 9.90 -2.18 -11.20
CA ALA A 635 8.53 -2.45 -10.75
C ALA A 635 8.26 -3.93 -10.44
N ARG A 636 8.91 -4.86 -11.16
CA ARG A 636 8.82 -6.31 -10.88
C ARG A 636 9.61 -6.72 -9.65
N ASN A 637 10.75 -6.08 -9.39
CA ASN A 637 11.62 -6.43 -8.28
C ASN A 637 11.16 -5.82 -6.95
N PHE A 638 10.57 -4.62 -7.00
CA PHE A 638 10.11 -3.89 -5.83
C PHE A 638 8.68 -4.30 -5.46
N LEU A 639 8.58 -5.45 -4.81
CA LEU A 639 7.36 -5.92 -4.17
C LEU A 639 7.56 -5.89 -2.66
N LEU A 640 6.61 -5.27 -1.94
CA LEU A 640 6.67 -5.26 -0.48
C LEU A 640 6.36 -6.65 0.08
N ILE A 641 5.57 -7.43 -0.66
CA ILE A 641 5.27 -8.83 -0.37
C ILE A 641 5.74 -9.66 -1.56
N LYS A 642 6.82 -10.43 -1.38
CA LYS A 642 7.44 -11.22 -2.46
C LYS A 642 6.79 -12.58 -2.72
N GLU A 643 5.96 -13.06 -1.81
CA GLU A 643 5.41 -14.42 -1.90
C GLU A 643 4.49 -14.58 -3.10
N SER A 644 4.91 -15.39 -4.07
CA SER A 644 4.00 -15.95 -5.08
C SER A 644 3.02 -16.87 -4.37
N ASN A 645 1.80 -16.39 -4.19
CA ASN A 645 0.73 -17.12 -3.54
C ASN A 645 -0.36 -17.47 -4.54
N MET A 646 -0.89 -18.69 -4.42
CA MET A 646 -2.14 -19.12 -5.05
C MET A 646 -3.32 -18.79 -4.13
N THR A 647 -4.46 -18.50 -4.75
CA THR A 647 -5.71 -18.22 -4.01
C THR A 647 -6.58 -19.47 -4.02
N VAL A 648 -6.98 -19.93 -2.84
CA VAL A 648 -7.87 -21.09 -2.66
C VAL A 648 -9.20 -20.64 -2.08
N PHE A 649 -10.29 -20.73 -2.85
CA PHE A 649 -11.65 -20.49 -2.36
C PHE A 649 -12.16 -21.68 -1.56
N VAL A 650 -12.78 -21.42 -0.42
CA VAL A 650 -13.19 -22.44 0.55
C VAL A 650 -14.68 -22.32 0.91
N PRO A 651 -15.42 -23.44 1.03
CA PRO A 651 -16.85 -23.44 1.33
C PRO A 651 -17.13 -23.23 2.83
N TYR A 652 -16.74 -22.06 3.36
CA TYR A 652 -16.94 -21.70 4.78
C TYR A 652 -18.31 -21.04 5.03
N GLY A 653 -19.00 -21.49 6.08
CA GLY A 653 -20.34 -21.00 6.43
C GLY A 653 -21.41 -21.31 5.38
N ASN A 654 -22.63 -20.83 5.60
CA ASN A 654 -23.74 -21.06 4.66
C ASN A 654 -23.57 -20.26 3.35
N GLN A 655 -23.05 -19.03 3.45
CA GLN A 655 -22.88 -18.16 2.30
C GLN A 655 -21.69 -18.56 1.42
N GLY A 656 -20.54 -18.89 2.01
CA GLY A 656 -19.40 -19.41 1.25
C GLY A 656 -19.76 -20.67 0.49
N LYS A 657 -20.50 -21.60 1.11
CA LYS A 657 -21.05 -22.79 0.42
C LYS A 657 -21.94 -22.42 -0.77
N ARG A 658 -22.88 -21.51 -0.57
CA ARG A 658 -23.79 -21.06 -1.63
C ARG A 658 -23.04 -20.41 -2.80
N TYR A 659 -22.05 -19.56 -2.53
CA TYR A 659 -21.23 -18.96 -3.58
C TYR A 659 -20.36 -19.99 -4.29
N MET A 660 -19.86 -20.99 -3.57
CA MET A 660 -19.13 -22.10 -4.17
C MET A 660 -20.01 -22.97 -5.07
N GLU A 661 -21.25 -23.27 -4.67
CA GLU A 661 -22.24 -23.96 -5.51
C GLU A 661 -22.58 -23.16 -6.78
N GLN A 662 -22.75 -21.84 -6.65
CA GLN A 662 -22.93 -20.95 -7.79
C GLN A 662 -21.71 -20.95 -8.72
N LEU A 663 -20.50 -20.97 -8.18
CA LEU A 663 -19.27 -21.02 -8.97
C LEU A 663 -19.21 -22.29 -9.81
N GLN A 664 -19.67 -23.41 -9.25
CA GLN A 664 -19.71 -24.71 -9.92
C GLN A 664 -20.82 -24.79 -10.99
N HIS A 665 -21.97 -24.16 -10.74
CA HIS A 665 -23.13 -24.23 -11.64
C HIS A 665 -23.09 -23.16 -12.75
N ASP A 666 -22.84 -21.90 -12.37
CA ASP A 666 -22.93 -20.73 -13.27
C ASP A 666 -21.57 -20.35 -13.87
N GLY A 667 -20.47 -20.87 -13.31
CA GLY A 667 -19.10 -20.55 -13.72
C GLY A 667 -18.56 -19.25 -13.11
N PRO A 668 -17.31 -18.88 -13.45
CA PRO A 668 -16.67 -17.68 -12.94
C PRO A 668 -17.34 -16.39 -13.42
N SER A 669 -17.61 -15.47 -12.50
CA SER A 669 -18.01 -14.10 -12.81
C SER A 669 -17.31 -13.10 -11.90
N SER A 670 -17.09 -11.86 -12.37
CA SER A 670 -16.45 -10.80 -11.58
C SER A 670 -17.20 -10.49 -10.29
N TRP A 671 -18.53 -10.56 -10.31
CA TRP A 671 -19.36 -10.41 -9.11
C TRP A 671 -19.12 -11.55 -8.11
N LEU A 672 -19.09 -12.80 -8.59
CA LEU A 672 -18.93 -13.95 -7.72
C LEU A 672 -17.51 -14.02 -7.11
N PHE A 673 -16.47 -13.71 -7.89
CA PHE A 673 -15.11 -13.61 -7.37
C PHE A 673 -14.96 -12.54 -6.28
N ARG A 674 -15.62 -11.38 -6.45
CA ARG A 674 -15.68 -10.35 -5.38
C ARG A 674 -16.29 -10.92 -4.11
N LYS A 675 -17.46 -11.58 -4.19
CA LYS A 675 -18.11 -12.21 -3.03
C LYS A 675 -17.27 -13.32 -2.40
N LEU A 676 -16.58 -14.12 -3.21
CA LEU A 676 -15.71 -15.21 -2.77
C LEU A 676 -14.39 -14.74 -2.15
N GLN A 677 -13.96 -13.50 -2.36
CA GLN A 677 -12.68 -12.99 -1.86
C GLN A 677 -12.52 -13.18 -0.35
N ARG A 678 -13.55 -12.89 0.45
CA ARG A 678 -13.55 -13.09 1.91
C ARG A 678 -13.61 -14.56 2.34
N TYR A 679 -13.94 -15.45 1.41
CA TYR A 679 -13.93 -16.91 1.56
C TYR A 679 -12.72 -17.54 0.86
N SER A 680 -11.61 -16.82 0.78
CA SER A 680 -10.37 -17.31 0.19
C SER A 680 -9.25 -17.43 1.22
N VAL A 681 -8.31 -18.33 0.94
CA VAL A 681 -7.07 -18.53 1.69
C VAL A 681 -5.90 -18.37 0.72
N SER A 682 -4.92 -17.55 1.10
CA SER A 682 -3.70 -17.33 0.32
C SER A 682 -2.61 -18.31 0.75
N ILE A 683 -2.15 -19.12 -0.20
CA ILE A 683 -1.25 -20.25 0.04
C ILE A 683 -0.01 -20.10 -0.85
N PRO A 684 1.22 -20.35 -0.36
CA PRO A 684 2.42 -20.33 -1.19
C PRO A 684 2.31 -21.24 -2.42
N LEU A 685 2.72 -20.75 -3.60
CA LEU A 685 2.54 -21.46 -4.87
C LEU A 685 3.24 -22.83 -4.91
N TRP A 686 4.36 -22.99 -4.20
CA TRP A 686 5.06 -24.27 -4.10
C TRP A 686 4.23 -25.34 -3.35
N GLN A 687 3.15 -24.95 -2.66
CA GLN A 687 2.21 -25.86 -2.00
C GLN A 687 1.07 -26.34 -2.91
N LYS A 688 1.08 -25.92 -4.18
CA LYS A 688 0.03 -26.25 -5.18
C LYS A 688 -0.26 -27.74 -5.25
N GLU A 689 0.78 -28.57 -5.30
CA GLU A 689 0.61 -30.03 -5.43
C GLU A 689 -0.12 -30.64 -4.22
N GLN A 690 0.13 -30.17 -2.99
CA GLN A 690 -0.57 -30.71 -1.82
C GLN A 690 -2.02 -30.25 -1.76
N ILE A 691 -2.31 -29.01 -2.15
CA ILE A 691 -3.68 -28.50 -2.19
C ILE A 691 -4.50 -29.22 -3.27
N VAL A 692 -3.93 -29.46 -4.45
CA VAL A 692 -4.58 -30.26 -5.50
C VAL A 692 -4.83 -31.69 -5.02
N ALA A 693 -3.91 -32.29 -4.27
CA ALA A 693 -4.11 -33.62 -3.69
C ALA A 693 -5.28 -33.69 -2.69
N LEU A 694 -5.71 -32.57 -2.08
CA LEU A 694 -6.92 -32.48 -1.25
C LEU A 694 -8.22 -32.42 -2.06
N GLY A 695 -8.16 -32.55 -3.39
CA GLY A 695 -9.32 -32.42 -4.27
C GLY A 695 -9.66 -30.96 -4.63
N ALA A 696 -8.72 -30.03 -4.45
CA ALA A 696 -8.88 -28.67 -4.96
C ALA A 696 -8.90 -28.67 -6.49
N VAL A 697 -9.86 -27.96 -7.07
CA VAL A 697 -10.06 -27.87 -8.52
C VAL A 697 -9.50 -26.55 -9.04
N GLU A 698 -8.74 -26.61 -10.14
CA GLU A 698 -8.15 -25.44 -10.79
C GLU A 698 -9.18 -24.71 -11.68
N MET A 699 -9.20 -23.38 -11.58
CA MET A 699 -10.04 -22.50 -12.41
C MET A 699 -9.24 -21.54 -13.30
N GLY A 700 -7.93 -21.73 -13.41
CA GLY A 700 -7.00 -20.91 -14.20
C GLY A 700 -6.31 -19.80 -13.38
N ASN A 701 -5.22 -19.23 -13.91
CA ASN A 701 -4.42 -18.16 -13.28
C ASN A 701 -4.02 -18.44 -11.80
N ASP A 702 -3.67 -19.69 -11.47
CA ASP A 702 -3.35 -20.14 -10.10
C ASP A 702 -4.48 -19.88 -9.06
N ILE A 703 -5.73 -19.89 -9.53
CA ILE A 703 -6.93 -19.84 -8.72
C ILE A 703 -7.50 -21.24 -8.54
N TYR A 704 -7.76 -21.62 -7.29
CA TYR A 704 -8.24 -22.93 -6.90
C TYR A 704 -9.49 -22.82 -6.04
N TYR A 705 -10.28 -23.89 -5.98
CA TYR A 705 -11.35 -24.00 -5.00
C TYR A 705 -11.50 -25.41 -4.44
N LEU A 706 -11.99 -25.51 -3.20
CA LEU A 706 -12.39 -26.79 -2.60
C LEU A 706 -13.84 -27.12 -2.98
N SER A 707 -14.05 -28.31 -3.53
CA SER A 707 -15.37 -28.80 -3.95
C SER A 707 -16.27 -29.18 -2.76
N ASP A 708 -15.69 -29.50 -1.62
CA ASP A 708 -16.39 -29.82 -0.38
C ASP A 708 -15.66 -29.27 0.87
N THR A 709 -16.16 -29.61 2.07
CA THR A 709 -15.59 -29.15 3.35
C THR A 709 -14.48 -30.06 3.89
N THR A 710 -14.10 -31.14 3.21
CA THR A 710 -13.17 -32.15 3.76
C THR A 710 -11.78 -31.59 4.01
N GLY A 711 -11.31 -30.66 3.16
CA GLY A 711 -10.03 -29.97 3.31
C GLY A 711 -10.05 -28.73 4.21
N TYR A 712 -11.18 -28.40 4.86
CA TYR A 712 -11.32 -27.17 5.64
C TYR A 712 -11.94 -27.40 7.03
N SER A 713 -11.14 -27.24 8.06
CA SER A 713 -11.53 -27.35 9.47
C SER A 713 -12.24 -26.09 9.98
N LYS A 714 -13.31 -26.29 10.75
CA LYS A 714 -14.00 -25.21 11.48
C LYS A 714 -13.20 -24.66 12.66
N GLU A 715 -12.13 -25.34 13.08
CA GLU A 715 -11.28 -24.87 14.18
C GLU A 715 -9.93 -24.35 13.69
N THR A 716 -9.37 -24.92 12.61
CA THR A 716 -7.99 -24.62 12.18
C THR A 716 -7.87 -24.05 10.76
N GLY A 717 -8.98 -24.02 10.01
CA GLY A 717 -9.00 -23.58 8.61
C GLY A 717 -8.55 -24.67 7.64
N LEU A 718 -7.97 -24.28 6.51
CA LEU A 718 -7.44 -25.17 5.49
C LEU A 718 -6.32 -26.05 6.09
N PHE A 719 -6.34 -27.36 5.84
CA PHE A 719 -5.27 -28.25 6.27
C PHE A 719 -4.93 -29.27 5.17
N TYR A 720 -3.65 -29.37 4.85
CA TYR A 720 -3.07 -30.41 3.99
C TYR A 720 -2.08 -31.21 4.85
N ASP A 721 -2.25 -32.52 4.96
CA ASP A 721 -1.40 -33.34 5.83
C ASP A 721 0.00 -33.52 5.21
N ASN A 722 0.94 -32.65 5.61
CA ASN A 722 2.37 -32.96 5.60
C ASN A 722 3.12 -32.18 6.70
N PRO A 723 3.50 -32.82 7.83
CA PRO A 723 4.14 -32.16 8.96
C PRO A 723 5.55 -31.62 8.68
N TYR A 724 6.13 -31.80 7.48
CA TYR A 724 7.43 -31.24 7.12
C TYR A 724 7.35 -29.91 6.35
N LEU A 725 6.15 -29.50 5.92
CA LEU A 725 5.95 -28.34 5.04
C LEU A 725 5.47 -27.07 5.75
N ASP A 726 4.85 -27.19 6.94
CA ASP A 726 4.39 -26.04 7.75
C ASP A 726 5.52 -25.24 8.45
N ASP A 727 6.79 -25.61 8.20
CA ASP A 727 7.98 -24.84 8.62
C ASP A 727 8.15 -23.51 7.84
N THR A 728 7.14 -23.09 7.06
CA THR A 728 7.17 -21.83 6.30
C THR A 728 6.68 -20.66 7.14
N ILE A 729 7.60 -19.75 7.43
CA ILE A 729 7.35 -18.51 8.17
C ILE A 729 6.93 -17.42 7.17
N ILE A 730 5.92 -16.66 7.59
CA ILE A 730 5.40 -15.43 6.96
C ILE A 730 6.58 -14.49 6.67
N LEU A 731 6.81 -14.19 5.38
CA LEU A 731 7.78 -13.18 4.92
C LEU A 731 7.37 -11.75 5.25
#